data_AF-A0A5N7C8S5-F1
#
_entry.id   AF-A0A5N7C8S5-F1
#
_cell.length_a   1.000
_cell.length_b   1.000
_cell.length_c   1.000
_cell.angle_alpha   90.00
_cell.angle_beta   90.00
_cell.angle_gamma   90.00
#
_symmetry.space_group_name_H-M   'P 1'
#
loop_
_entity.id
_entity.type
_entity.pdbx_description
1 polymer ?
#
loop_
_entity_poly.entity_id
_entity_poly.type
_entity_poly.pdbx_seq_one_letter_code
_entity_poly.pdbx_strand_id
1 'polypeptide(L)'
;MATPTSVLSPHEKTRVEDYLNDKVQVSADFESLDSLLSSLRAQHELQRKQLAEAQEALSNATKASNDHAEATRKRAETFNEQQADIDRRLKALTGSDASDEAAKRFEASIEKLRRLELSKGYVSLLKEAERLSKEALTNIRSSHKSAITPYARLRTIVQALKEAQPAAEGAAPHLVDYVGKLASALRDHMKTDFTKRLQGTLEQMKWPSKDLYLPDSIKAQWKDHVGLLLDLQTPELQSRDASKEEFIKPPILLPLEVMVHPLELRFKYHFSGDKPTNRLDKPEYFLAHVMDLINNFGGFFASSLQPIFDEKAQAVGSDMEWNFCNASHAYITALLPILRHKITTYLPQISNHPQLLSHFVHELMNFDIEIRETWNYIPDPYTDDNWKGMTWEVLTERGWFDRWLQVEKDFALARYKEIVDAPDSGHIDYEGVDSSATKPTKAAIRVNDLLETITERYQPLSSFSQKLRFLIDIQITIFDQFHERLHSALEAYLAMTSTIGRTVQGADGASVEGVAGLERLSRVFGSAEFLEKKMEDWSNEVFFVELWSELQERIRQNKDGGKNVAGSMSVADVASRTSQSVANGSGRGEASEGALFDETASAYRRLRLRSESVITSTLTSNVRTALKTYSRVSTWATISATLASPLPPTSDLAPAMRTLSTEISFLSRTLGIAPLRRIIRQVLLSIQTYIWNNVLMRNKFSAAGATQLISDVEHLCNVTDVALGPAAQVGSSANVLRRLNEGLTLLGLSISASKATDDESASQAKDQRGATQLGLWEVEKRLFKDNESARDLLTELNIETLSGAEARSVLERRVEIG
;
A
#
# COMPACT_ATOMS: atom_id res chain seq x y z
N MET A 1 -20.51 65.55 -4.28
CA MET A 1 -19.15 66.06 -4.05
C MET A 1 -18.19 64.89 -4.27
N ALA A 2 -17.33 65.01 -5.29
CA ALA A 2 -16.33 63.99 -5.62
C ALA A 2 -15.37 63.82 -4.43
N THR A 3 -15.46 62.69 -3.75
CA THR A 3 -14.49 62.27 -2.74
C THR A 3 -13.21 61.79 -3.42
N PRO A 4 -12.04 62.15 -2.87
CA PRO A 4 -10.77 62.05 -3.58
C PRO A 4 -10.36 60.58 -3.76
N THR A 5 -9.77 60.29 -4.93
CA THR A 5 -9.06 59.04 -5.19
C THR A 5 -8.04 58.79 -4.09
N SER A 6 -8.24 57.71 -3.33
CA SER A 6 -7.31 57.23 -2.32
C SER A 6 -5.92 57.10 -2.96
N VAL A 7 -4.98 57.92 -2.53
CA VAL A 7 -3.59 57.81 -2.94
C VAL A 7 -3.03 56.58 -2.22
N LEU A 8 -2.83 55.49 -2.97
CA LEU A 8 -2.16 54.28 -2.46
C LEU A 8 -0.85 54.69 -1.78
N SER A 9 -0.63 54.21 -0.57
CA SER A 9 0.62 54.40 0.16
C SER A 9 1.81 53.81 -0.62
N PRO A 10 3.05 54.27 -0.38
CA PRO A 10 4.24 53.73 -1.07
C PRO A 10 4.35 52.20 -0.95
N HIS A 11 3.96 51.66 0.19
CA HIS A 11 3.97 50.22 0.45
C HIS A 11 2.88 49.47 -0.34
N GLU A 12 1.68 50.05 -0.47
CA GLU A 12 0.60 49.46 -1.29
C GLU A 12 0.94 49.50 -2.77
N LYS A 13 1.58 50.57 -3.25
CA LYS A 13 2.09 50.64 -4.64
C LYS A 13 3.11 49.55 -4.91
N THR A 14 4.07 49.37 -4.00
CA THR A 14 5.10 48.33 -4.11
C THR A 14 4.45 46.94 -4.16
N ARG A 15 3.46 46.65 -3.31
CA ARG A 15 2.76 45.36 -3.32
C ARG A 15 1.94 45.10 -4.59
N VAL A 16 1.31 46.14 -5.14
CA VAL A 16 0.58 46.03 -6.41
C VAL A 16 1.54 45.82 -7.57
N GLU A 17 2.68 46.51 -7.57
CA GLU A 17 3.74 46.37 -8.56
C GLU A 17 4.38 44.98 -8.50
N ASP A 18 4.72 44.47 -7.31
CA ASP A 18 5.23 43.11 -7.10
C ASP A 18 4.23 42.05 -7.58
N TYR A 19 2.94 42.24 -7.28
CA TYR A 19 1.89 41.30 -7.70
C TYR A 19 1.70 41.29 -9.23
N LEU A 20 1.76 42.46 -9.88
CA LEU A 20 1.66 42.55 -11.34
C LEU A 20 2.90 41.95 -12.01
N ASN A 21 4.10 42.20 -11.47
CA ASN A 21 5.34 41.60 -11.96
C ASN A 21 5.39 40.08 -11.73
N ASP A 22 4.77 39.56 -10.68
CA ASP A 22 4.65 38.11 -10.44
C ASP A 22 3.69 37.45 -11.44
N LYS A 23 2.57 38.11 -11.76
CA LYS A 23 1.49 37.53 -12.57
C LYS A 23 1.59 37.78 -14.07
N VAL A 24 2.39 38.75 -14.51
CA VAL A 24 2.60 39.08 -15.92
C VAL A 24 4.10 39.12 -16.18
N GLN A 25 4.68 37.96 -16.53
CA GLN A 25 6.13 37.82 -16.74
C GLN A 25 6.50 37.73 -18.22
N VAL A 26 5.62 37.17 -19.06
CA VAL A 26 5.82 37.02 -20.51
C VAL A 26 4.58 37.46 -21.31
N SER A 27 4.75 37.73 -22.60
CA SER A 27 3.66 38.25 -23.46
C SER A 27 2.45 37.33 -23.58
N ALA A 28 2.62 36.01 -23.38
CA ALA A 28 1.54 35.04 -23.37
C ALA A 28 0.64 35.15 -22.12
N ASP A 29 1.14 35.70 -21.02
CA ASP A 29 0.38 35.83 -19.77
C ASP A 29 -0.77 36.86 -19.89
N PHE A 30 -0.69 37.76 -20.88
CA PHE A 30 -1.78 38.67 -21.23
C PHE A 30 -3.03 37.95 -21.74
N GLU A 31 -2.92 36.72 -22.26
CA GLU A 31 -4.09 35.90 -22.63
C GLU A 31 -4.87 35.43 -21.39
N SER A 32 -4.23 35.39 -20.22
CA SER A 32 -4.86 35.03 -18.93
C SER A 32 -5.41 36.24 -18.17
N LEU A 33 -5.26 37.46 -18.71
CA LEU A 33 -5.62 38.71 -18.02
C LEU A 33 -7.12 38.76 -17.66
N ASP A 34 -7.99 38.27 -18.54
CA ASP A 34 -9.44 38.23 -18.29
C ASP A 34 -9.80 37.26 -17.17
N SER A 35 -9.12 36.11 -17.08
CA SER A 35 -9.34 35.15 -15.99
C SER A 35 -8.81 35.70 -14.67
N LEU A 36 -7.67 36.40 -14.68
CA LEU A 36 -7.06 37.03 -13.50
C LEU A 36 -7.90 38.21 -12.99
N LEU A 37 -8.45 39.02 -13.90
CA LEU A 37 -9.42 40.08 -13.58
C LEU A 37 -10.72 39.49 -13.01
N SER A 38 -11.18 38.36 -13.54
CA SER A 38 -12.37 37.67 -13.00
C SER A 38 -12.13 37.12 -11.60
N SER A 39 -10.95 36.55 -11.34
CA SER A 39 -10.54 36.04 -10.02
C SER A 39 -10.42 37.18 -9.01
N LEU A 40 -9.78 38.30 -9.38
CA LEU A 40 -9.67 39.49 -8.52
C LEU A 40 -11.03 40.11 -8.21
N ARG A 41 -11.94 40.15 -9.19
CA ARG A 41 -13.33 40.61 -8.97
C ARG A 41 -14.07 39.69 -8.01
N ALA A 42 -13.96 38.37 -8.19
CA ALA A 42 -14.57 37.39 -7.29
C ALA A 42 -14.00 37.49 -5.87
N GLN A 43 -12.70 37.68 -5.73
CA GLN A 43 -12.03 37.84 -4.44
C GLN A 43 -12.42 39.16 -3.74
N HIS A 44 -12.55 40.25 -4.51
CA HIS A 44 -13.00 41.54 -4.02
C HIS A 44 -14.49 41.53 -3.62
N GLU A 45 -15.35 40.82 -4.35
CA GLU A 45 -16.74 40.60 -3.96
C GLU A 45 -16.84 39.76 -2.69
N LEU A 46 -16.05 38.69 -2.57
CA LEU A 46 -15.99 37.85 -1.38
C LEU A 46 -15.54 38.65 -0.15
N GLN A 47 -14.48 39.47 -0.28
CA GLN A 47 -14.02 40.32 0.81
C GLN A 47 -15.04 41.40 1.18
N ARG A 48 -15.74 41.99 0.21
CA ARG A 48 -16.85 42.91 0.49
C ARG A 48 -17.99 42.23 1.24
N LYS A 49 -18.34 41.01 0.87
CA LYS A 49 -19.37 40.21 1.54
C LYS A 49 -18.95 39.89 2.97
N GLN A 50 -17.73 39.42 3.19
CA GLN A 50 -17.19 39.15 4.53
C GLN A 50 -17.13 40.41 5.40
N LEU A 51 -16.79 41.56 4.81
CA LEU A 51 -16.73 42.83 5.54
C LEU A 51 -18.13 43.34 5.90
N ALA A 52 -19.12 43.16 5.02
CA ALA A 52 -20.52 43.45 5.30
C ALA A 52 -21.08 42.54 6.40
N GLU A 53 -20.80 41.23 6.33
CA GLU A 53 -21.19 40.25 7.37
C GLU A 53 -20.53 40.56 8.72
N ALA A 54 -19.25 40.95 8.73
CA ALA A 54 -18.56 41.36 9.95
C ALA A 54 -19.11 42.68 10.53
N GLN A 55 -19.47 43.65 9.69
CA GLN A 55 -20.12 44.89 10.11
C GLN A 55 -21.52 44.63 10.65
N GLU A 56 -22.29 43.74 10.03
CA GLU A 56 -23.60 43.31 10.51
C GLU A 56 -23.49 42.57 11.85
N ALA A 57 -22.53 41.64 11.98
CA ALA A 57 -22.27 40.93 13.23
C ALA A 57 -21.82 41.89 14.34
N LEU A 58 -20.95 42.86 14.04
CA LEU A 58 -20.53 43.90 14.99
C LEU A 58 -21.71 44.79 15.39
N SER A 59 -22.54 45.22 14.43
CA SER A 59 -23.76 46.01 14.68
C SER A 59 -24.74 45.24 15.56
N ASN A 60 -24.98 43.96 15.26
CA ASN A 60 -25.86 43.09 16.04
C ASN A 60 -25.31 42.83 17.44
N ALA A 61 -24.01 42.62 17.59
CA ALA A 61 -23.36 42.46 18.89
C ALA A 61 -23.39 43.76 19.70
N THR A 62 -23.16 44.91 19.06
CA THR A 62 -23.22 46.24 19.71
C THR A 62 -24.64 46.58 20.11
N LYS A 63 -25.63 46.29 19.25
CA LYS A 63 -27.05 46.45 19.56
C LYS A 63 -27.47 45.52 20.69
N ALA A 64 -27.10 44.24 20.65
CA ALA A 64 -27.38 43.29 21.73
C ALA A 64 -26.71 43.72 23.05
N SER A 65 -25.48 44.26 22.99
CA SER A 65 -24.78 44.80 24.16
C SER A 65 -25.48 46.03 24.72
N ASN A 66 -25.90 46.97 23.88
CA ASN A 66 -26.65 48.16 24.29
C ASN A 66 -28.06 47.81 24.79
N ASP A 67 -28.78 46.91 24.13
CA ASP A 67 -30.08 46.41 24.55
C ASP A 67 -29.94 45.66 25.89
N HIS A 68 -28.87 44.90 26.10
CA HIS A 68 -28.56 44.25 27.37
C HIS A 68 -28.20 45.28 28.45
N ALA A 69 -27.41 46.30 28.12
CA ALA A 69 -27.06 47.38 29.04
C ALA A 69 -28.31 48.20 29.43
N GLU A 70 -29.20 48.50 28.49
CA GLU A 70 -30.45 49.20 28.75
C GLU A 70 -31.45 48.31 29.50
N ALA A 71 -31.57 47.03 29.18
CA ALA A 71 -32.38 46.07 29.93
C ALA A 71 -31.86 45.89 31.36
N THR A 72 -30.54 45.87 31.55
CA THR A 72 -29.90 45.81 32.86
C THR A 72 -30.11 47.10 33.62
N ARG A 73 -30.02 48.26 32.96
CA ARG A 73 -30.29 49.57 33.55
C ARG A 73 -31.76 49.71 33.94
N LYS A 74 -32.70 49.30 33.07
CA LYS A 74 -34.13 49.23 33.39
C LYS A 74 -34.39 48.26 34.52
N ARG A 75 -33.80 47.06 34.53
CA ARG A 75 -33.92 46.12 35.67
C ARG A 75 -33.33 46.71 36.96
N ALA A 76 -32.24 47.46 36.89
CA ALA A 76 -31.66 48.16 38.04
C ALA A 76 -32.54 49.31 38.51
N GLU A 77 -33.15 50.08 37.60
CA GLU A 77 -34.15 51.11 37.91
C GLU A 77 -35.41 50.49 38.52
N THR A 78 -35.94 49.41 37.92
CA THR A 78 -37.11 48.68 38.43
C THR A 78 -36.80 48.03 39.78
N PHE A 79 -35.59 47.48 39.95
CA PHE A 79 -35.11 46.94 41.21
C PHE A 79 -34.95 48.05 42.25
N ASN A 80 -34.43 49.22 41.89
CA ASN A 80 -34.34 50.36 42.80
C ASN A 80 -35.71 50.93 43.16
N GLU A 81 -36.66 50.95 42.23
CA GLU A 81 -38.06 51.32 42.49
C GLU A 81 -38.75 50.29 43.40
N GLN A 82 -38.53 49.00 43.16
CA GLN A 82 -39.00 47.91 44.03
C GLN A 82 -38.33 47.94 45.40
N GLN A 83 -37.02 48.21 45.46
CA GLN A 83 -36.26 48.37 46.68
C GLN A 83 -36.73 49.62 47.43
N ALA A 84 -37.03 50.72 46.75
CA ALA A 84 -37.59 51.92 47.38
C ALA A 84 -39.06 51.72 47.82
N ASP A 85 -39.87 50.96 47.09
CA ASP A 85 -41.22 50.55 47.52
C ASP A 85 -41.16 49.59 48.70
N ILE A 86 -40.25 48.61 48.67
CA ILE A 86 -39.96 47.70 49.77
C ILE A 86 -39.45 48.49 50.96
N ASP A 87 -38.46 49.36 50.84
CA ASP A 87 -37.91 50.20 51.91
C ASP A 87 -38.95 51.18 52.46
N ARG A 88 -39.87 51.70 51.61
CA ARG A 88 -40.98 52.56 52.03
C ARG A 88 -42.07 51.75 52.74
N ARG A 89 -42.35 50.52 52.30
CA ARG A 89 -43.23 49.54 52.98
C ARG A 89 -42.60 48.99 54.26
N LEU A 90 -41.28 48.79 54.28
CA LEU A 90 -40.48 48.38 55.42
C LEU A 90 -40.54 49.52 56.44
N LYS A 91 -40.20 50.76 56.08
CA LYS A 91 -40.39 51.95 56.95
C LYS A 91 -41.82 52.12 57.48
N ALA A 92 -42.84 51.78 56.69
CA ALA A 92 -44.24 51.85 57.12
C ALA A 92 -44.65 50.68 58.04
N LEU A 93 -44.06 49.49 57.89
CA LEU A 93 -44.24 48.31 58.75
C LEU A 93 -43.33 48.33 59.99
N THR A 94 -42.17 48.99 59.89
CA THR A 94 -41.10 49.06 60.90
C THR A 94 -40.97 50.50 61.41
N GLY A 95 -42.04 51.05 61.99
CA GLY A 95 -42.02 52.26 62.80
C GLY A 95 -41.18 52.12 64.09
N SER A 96 -39.96 51.58 63.98
CA SER A 96 -38.90 51.48 64.96
C SER A 96 -37.62 51.03 64.23
N ASP A 97 -36.55 51.83 64.30
CA ASP A 97 -35.21 51.60 63.72
C ASP A 97 -34.49 50.33 64.24
N ALA A 98 -35.15 49.47 65.01
CA ALA A 98 -34.56 48.29 65.65
C ALA A 98 -34.40 47.06 64.71
N SER A 99 -35.11 46.99 63.58
CA SER A 99 -35.16 45.79 62.72
C SER A 99 -34.02 45.67 61.70
N ASP A 100 -33.62 46.78 61.06
CA ASP A 100 -32.56 46.78 60.02
C ASP A 100 -31.16 46.56 60.60
N GLU A 101 -30.92 47.09 61.80
CA GLU A 101 -29.65 46.88 62.50
C GLU A 101 -29.55 45.44 63.05
N ALA A 102 -30.67 44.81 63.39
CA ALA A 102 -30.70 43.40 63.75
C ALA A 102 -30.41 42.50 62.54
N ALA A 103 -31.03 42.74 61.37
CA ALA A 103 -30.79 41.96 60.15
C ALA A 103 -29.33 42.07 59.66
N LYS A 104 -28.75 43.29 59.63
CA LYS A 104 -27.33 43.49 59.30
C LYS A 104 -26.39 42.85 60.32
N ARG A 105 -26.72 42.90 61.62
CA ARG A 105 -25.97 42.17 62.65
C ARG A 105 -26.09 40.66 62.47
N PHE A 106 -27.24 40.13 62.04
CA PHE A 106 -27.45 38.72 61.73
C PHE A 106 -26.67 38.27 60.49
N GLU A 107 -26.70 39.02 59.38
CA GLU A 107 -25.89 38.72 58.19
C GLU A 107 -24.39 38.76 58.49
N ALA A 108 -23.92 39.79 59.20
CA ALA A 108 -22.52 39.86 59.63
C ALA A 108 -22.15 38.70 60.57
N SER A 109 -23.09 38.26 61.42
CA SER A 109 -22.89 37.10 62.29
C SER A 109 -22.91 35.78 61.53
N ILE A 110 -23.77 35.63 60.50
CA ILE A 110 -23.85 34.45 59.63
C ILE A 110 -22.61 34.34 58.74
N GLU A 111 -22.12 35.45 58.18
CA GLU A 111 -20.87 35.47 57.41
C GLU A 111 -19.66 35.17 58.31
N LYS A 112 -19.64 35.70 59.54
CA LYS A 112 -18.61 35.37 60.53
C LYS A 112 -18.69 33.89 60.93
N LEU A 113 -19.89 33.33 61.09
CA LEU A 113 -20.11 31.91 61.35
C LEU A 113 -19.64 31.06 60.17
N ARG A 114 -19.99 31.43 58.93
CA ARG A 114 -19.55 30.74 57.70
C ARG A 114 -18.03 30.75 57.55
N ARG A 115 -17.37 31.90 57.79
CA ARG A 115 -15.90 31.98 57.80
C ARG A 115 -15.29 31.13 58.90
N LEU A 116 -15.92 31.08 60.07
CA LEU A 116 -15.47 30.23 61.17
C LEU A 116 -15.63 28.74 60.83
N GLU A 117 -16.73 28.35 60.19
CA GLU A 117 -16.98 26.99 59.73
C GLU A 117 -16.00 26.56 58.63
N LEU A 118 -15.74 27.42 57.65
CA LEU A 118 -14.73 27.20 56.62
C LEU A 118 -13.32 27.09 57.22
N SER A 119 -12.97 27.99 58.14
CA SER A 119 -11.68 27.94 58.84
C SER A 119 -11.55 26.67 59.69
N LYS A 120 -12.62 26.27 60.38
CA LYS A 120 -12.68 25.03 61.15
C LYS A 120 -12.53 23.81 60.24
N GLY A 121 -13.22 23.78 59.10
CA GLY A 121 -13.09 22.72 58.10
C GLY A 121 -11.67 22.62 57.55
N TYR A 122 -11.09 23.76 57.16
CA TYR A 122 -9.71 23.87 56.67
C TYR A 122 -8.69 23.34 57.69
N VAL A 123 -8.75 23.82 58.94
CA VAL A 123 -7.84 23.40 60.01
C VAL A 123 -8.06 21.94 60.39
N SER A 124 -9.31 21.46 60.37
CA SER A 124 -9.62 20.05 60.66
C SER A 124 -9.02 19.13 59.60
N LEU A 125 -9.08 19.52 58.32
CA LEU A 125 -8.49 18.75 57.23
C LEU A 125 -6.96 18.73 57.32
N LEU A 126 -6.33 19.87 57.61
CA LEU A 126 -4.88 19.93 57.86
C LEU A 126 -4.46 19.03 59.02
N LYS A 127 -5.18 19.12 60.15
CA LYS A 127 -4.92 18.31 61.33
C LYS A 127 -5.04 16.82 61.02
N GLU A 128 -6.06 16.43 60.26
CA GLU A 128 -6.25 15.04 59.85
C GLU A 128 -5.15 14.56 58.92
N ALA A 129 -4.78 15.36 57.92
CA ALA A 129 -3.70 15.02 56.99
C ALA A 129 -2.36 14.83 57.71
N GLU A 130 -2.01 15.73 58.64
CA GLU A 130 -0.81 15.59 59.46
C GLU A 130 -0.86 14.40 60.41
N ARG A 131 -2.02 14.13 61.00
CA ARG A 131 -2.24 12.98 61.89
C ARG A 131 -2.00 11.67 61.12
N LEU A 132 -2.61 11.52 59.94
CA LEU A 132 -2.44 10.36 59.07
C LEU A 132 -0.96 10.20 58.66
N SER A 133 -0.28 11.29 58.32
CA SER A 133 1.14 11.26 57.97
C SER A 133 2.01 10.79 59.14
N LYS A 134 1.80 11.33 60.35
CA LYS A 134 2.54 10.93 61.56
C LYS A 134 2.24 9.47 61.94
N GLU A 135 0.98 9.04 61.82
CA GLU A 135 0.55 7.67 62.09
C GLU A 135 1.25 6.68 61.12
N ALA A 136 1.25 6.99 59.83
CA ALA A 136 1.97 6.20 58.82
C ALA A 136 3.47 6.10 59.14
N LEU A 137 4.13 7.23 59.42
CA LEU A 137 5.57 7.26 59.75
C LEU A 137 5.91 6.48 61.03
N THR A 138 5.00 6.46 62.01
CA THR A 138 5.17 5.68 63.24
C THR A 138 5.02 4.18 62.95
N ASN A 139 3.98 3.82 62.19
CA ASN A 139 3.68 2.44 61.83
C ASN A 139 4.75 1.83 60.92
N ILE A 140 5.41 2.61 60.06
CA ILE A 140 6.56 2.14 59.24
C ILE A 140 7.64 1.49 60.12
N ARG A 141 7.83 1.97 61.36
CA ARG A 141 8.89 1.46 62.24
C ARG A 141 8.49 0.20 63.02
N SER A 142 7.20 0.00 63.27
CA SER A 142 6.68 -1.06 64.15
C SER A 142 5.89 -2.15 63.41
N SER A 143 5.02 -1.76 62.47
CA SER A 143 4.18 -2.64 61.66
C SER A 143 4.00 -2.08 60.26
N HIS A 144 4.86 -2.52 59.34
CA HIS A 144 4.97 -1.98 57.97
C HIS A 144 3.64 -2.04 57.20
N LYS A 145 2.90 -3.15 57.29
CA LYS A 145 1.58 -3.30 56.64
C LYS A 145 0.55 -2.29 57.18
N SER A 146 0.61 -1.97 58.47
CA SER A 146 -0.28 -1.00 59.11
C SER A 146 0.00 0.46 58.72
N ALA A 147 1.13 0.76 58.06
CA ALA A 147 1.43 2.09 57.56
C ALA A 147 0.71 2.42 56.24
N ILE A 148 0.29 1.41 55.48
CA ILE A 148 -0.37 1.59 54.18
C ILE A 148 -1.78 2.18 54.35
N THR A 149 -2.53 1.75 55.37
CA THR A 149 -3.88 2.25 55.63
C THR A 149 -3.96 3.77 55.82
N PRO A 150 -3.19 4.41 56.72
CA PRO A 150 -3.21 5.86 56.87
C PRO A 150 -2.69 6.59 55.61
N TYR A 151 -1.73 6.01 54.87
CA TYR A 151 -1.30 6.56 53.58
C TYR A 151 -2.42 6.54 52.53
N ALA A 152 -3.10 5.40 52.36
CA ALA A 152 -4.21 5.26 51.43
C ALA A 152 -5.32 6.28 51.74
N ARG A 153 -5.66 6.46 53.02
CA ARG A 153 -6.64 7.47 53.45
C ARG A 153 -6.19 8.89 53.12
N LEU A 154 -4.92 9.23 53.38
CA LEU A 154 -4.36 10.52 53.01
C LEU A 154 -4.43 10.76 51.50
N ARG A 155 -4.20 9.72 50.69
CA ARG A 155 -4.29 9.80 49.23
C ARG A 155 -5.73 10.02 48.75
N THR A 156 -6.71 9.36 49.36
CA THR A 156 -8.14 9.61 49.09
C THR A 156 -8.50 11.07 49.39
N ILE A 157 -7.96 11.66 50.47
CA ILE A 157 -8.19 13.09 50.78
C ILE A 157 -7.58 13.98 49.69
N VAL A 158 -6.36 13.70 49.23
CA VAL A 158 -5.72 14.45 48.12
C VAL A 158 -6.59 14.39 46.86
N GLN A 159 -7.11 13.20 46.52
CA GLN A 159 -7.92 13.00 45.34
C GLN A 159 -9.27 13.74 45.45
N ALA A 160 -9.97 13.60 46.57
CA ALA A 160 -11.22 14.32 46.82
C ALA A 160 -11.04 15.85 46.81
N LEU A 161 -9.91 16.35 47.32
CA LEU A 161 -9.56 17.78 47.24
C LEU A 161 -9.36 18.26 45.79
N LYS A 162 -8.72 17.44 44.95
CA LYS A 162 -8.54 17.75 43.53
C LYS A 162 -9.87 17.73 42.77
N GLU A 163 -10.71 16.73 43.01
CA GLU A 163 -12.03 16.60 42.37
C GLU A 163 -13.00 17.71 42.80
N ALA A 164 -12.86 18.23 44.02
CA ALA A 164 -13.65 19.35 44.49
C ALA A 164 -13.21 20.73 43.93
N GLN A 165 -12.01 20.84 43.35
CA GLN A 165 -11.47 22.14 42.89
C GLN A 165 -12.30 22.85 41.81
N PRO A 166 -12.82 22.16 40.77
CA PRO A 166 -13.67 22.80 39.77
C PRO A 166 -14.94 23.41 40.37
N ALA A 167 -15.61 22.68 41.26
CA ALA A 167 -16.82 23.16 41.95
C ALA A 167 -16.52 24.29 42.95
N ALA A 168 -15.27 24.37 43.42
CA ALA A 168 -14.78 25.40 44.33
C ALA A 168 -14.11 26.58 43.62
N GLU A 169 -14.13 26.64 42.28
CA GLU A 169 -13.51 27.70 41.46
C GLU A 169 -12.03 27.97 41.82
N GLY A 170 -11.27 26.93 42.19
CA GLY A 170 -9.86 27.10 42.56
C GLY A 170 -9.61 27.54 44.02
N ALA A 171 -10.64 27.55 44.88
CA ALA A 171 -10.50 27.99 46.28
C ALA A 171 -9.52 27.11 47.09
N ALA A 172 -8.94 27.71 48.15
CA ALA A 172 -7.99 27.06 49.06
C ALA A 172 -6.81 26.33 48.37
N PRO A 173 -6.11 26.95 47.39
CA PRO A 173 -5.06 26.29 46.61
C PRO A 173 -3.88 25.83 47.50
N HIS A 174 -3.58 26.57 48.57
CA HIS A 174 -2.54 26.21 49.53
C HIS A 174 -2.84 24.93 50.32
N LEU A 175 -4.11 24.64 50.59
CA LEU A 175 -4.51 23.40 51.26
C LEU A 175 -4.25 22.20 50.35
N VAL A 176 -4.68 22.30 49.10
CA VAL A 176 -4.51 21.26 48.09
C VAL A 176 -3.02 21.00 47.84
N ASP A 177 -2.24 22.07 47.67
CA ASP A 177 -0.78 21.97 47.51
C ASP A 177 -0.10 21.36 48.75
N TYR A 178 -0.42 21.83 49.96
CA TYR A 178 0.20 21.32 51.19
C TYR A 178 -0.12 19.84 51.44
N VAL A 179 -1.40 19.45 51.36
CA VAL A 179 -1.82 18.05 51.56
C VAL A 179 -1.24 17.17 50.46
N GLY A 180 -1.16 17.67 49.22
CA GLY A 180 -0.49 16.99 48.10
C GLY A 180 1.01 16.78 48.33
N LYS A 181 1.73 17.80 48.79
CA LYS A 181 3.15 17.71 49.15
C LYS A 181 3.39 16.76 50.32
N LEU A 182 2.53 16.81 51.34
CA LEU A 182 2.61 15.92 52.50
C LEU A 182 2.44 14.45 52.10
N ALA A 183 1.44 14.15 51.26
CA ALA A 183 1.21 12.81 50.73
C ALA A 183 2.37 12.31 49.86
N SER A 184 2.94 13.19 49.03
CA SER A 184 4.08 12.85 48.17
C SER A 184 5.35 12.58 48.98
N ALA A 185 5.66 13.44 49.96
CA ALA A 185 6.79 13.23 50.86
C ALA A 185 6.65 11.93 51.68
N LEU A 186 5.44 11.62 52.16
CA LEU A 186 5.17 10.36 52.87
C LEU A 186 5.36 9.15 51.94
N ARG A 187 4.82 9.23 50.72
CA ARG A 187 4.99 8.19 49.69
C ARG A 187 6.46 7.91 49.42
N ASP A 188 7.26 8.95 49.18
CA ASP A 188 8.67 8.79 48.84
C ASP A 188 9.46 8.18 50.01
N HIS A 189 9.11 8.53 51.25
CA HIS A 189 9.68 7.91 52.43
C HIS A 189 9.34 6.41 52.52
N MET A 190 8.05 6.06 52.35
CA MET A 190 7.57 4.67 52.35
C MET A 190 8.19 3.85 51.22
N LYS A 191 8.19 4.38 49.99
CA LYS A 191 8.80 3.74 48.82
C LYS A 191 10.28 3.47 49.09
N THR A 192 11.01 4.46 49.60
CA THR A 192 12.44 4.31 49.93
C THR A 192 12.69 3.20 50.95
N ASP A 193 11.90 3.14 52.03
CA ASP A 193 12.03 2.09 53.06
C ASP A 193 11.72 0.70 52.49
N PHE A 194 10.59 0.55 51.79
CA PHE A 194 10.16 -0.73 51.24
C PHE A 194 11.07 -1.22 50.11
N THR A 195 11.59 -0.31 49.27
CA THR A 195 12.61 -0.63 48.26
C THR A 195 13.88 -1.18 48.91
N LYS A 196 14.39 -0.55 49.98
CA LYS A 196 15.59 -1.04 50.68
C LYS A 196 15.40 -2.45 51.25
N ARG A 197 14.21 -2.76 51.76
CA ARG A 197 13.88 -4.10 52.26
C ARG A 197 13.87 -5.15 51.16
N LEU A 198 13.20 -4.85 50.05
CA LEU A 198 13.18 -5.75 48.91
C LEU A 198 14.61 -5.95 48.37
N GLN A 199 15.41 -4.88 48.25
CA GLN A 199 16.82 -4.98 47.86
C GLN A 199 17.61 -5.92 48.78
N GLY A 200 17.47 -5.78 50.10
CA GLY A 200 18.12 -6.68 51.05
C GLY A 200 17.69 -8.15 50.91
N THR A 201 16.43 -8.41 50.54
CA THR A 201 15.96 -9.77 50.23
C THR A 201 16.53 -10.27 48.89
N LEU A 202 16.60 -9.42 47.86
CA LEU A 202 17.17 -9.77 46.56
C LEU A 202 18.66 -10.13 46.68
N GLU A 203 19.41 -9.45 47.53
CA GLU A 203 20.81 -9.80 47.84
C GLU A 203 20.93 -11.18 48.48
N GLN A 204 20.06 -11.51 49.45
CA GLN A 204 20.02 -12.84 50.07
C GLN A 204 19.62 -13.92 49.07
N MET A 205 18.71 -13.60 48.14
CA MET A 205 18.33 -14.47 47.03
C MET A 205 19.44 -14.68 46.00
N LYS A 206 20.53 -13.91 46.09
CA LYS A 206 21.55 -13.77 45.03
C LYS A 206 20.96 -13.34 43.70
N TRP A 207 19.85 -12.61 43.70
CA TRP A 207 19.26 -12.07 42.47
C TRP A 207 20.20 -11.06 41.82
N PRO A 208 20.39 -11.06 40.49
CA PRO A 208 19.83 -11.94 39.45
C PRO A 208 20.86 -12.99 38.97
N SER A 209 21.42 -13.79 39.88
CA SER A 209 22.27 -14.93 39.53
C SER A 209 21.44 -16.10 39.00
N LYS A 210 22.05 -16.98 38.19
CA LYS A 210 21.43 -18.24 37.77
C LYS A 210 21.24 -19.20 38.96
N ASP A 211 22.14 -19.14 39.93
CA ASP A 211 22.08 -19.93 41.17
C ASP A 211 21.25 -19.20 42.25
N LEU A 212 19.97 -18.98 41.98
CA LEU A 212 19.06 -18.33 42.92
C LEU A 212 18.96 -19.14 44.22
N TYR A 213 19.09 -18.46 45.35
CA TYR A 213 18.93 -19.05 46.68
C TYR A 213 17.57 -18.70 47.26
N LEU A 214 16.61 -19.63 47.15
CA LEU A 214 15.22 -19.37 47.53
C LEU A 214 14.62 -20.43 48.46
N PRO A 215 15.13 -20.60 49.70
CA PRO A 215 14.45 -21.40 50.72
C PRO A 215 13.11 -20.76 51.12
N ASP A 216 12.19 -21.55 51.70
CA ASP A 216 10.83 -21.11 52.03
C ASP A 216 10.77 -19.84 52.91
N SER A 217 11.74 -19.68 53.83
CA SER A 217 11.84 -18.49 54.68
C SER A 217 12.13 -17.22 53.89
N ILE A 218 13.07 -17.26 52.94
CA ILE A 218 13.40 -16.13 52.06
C ILE A 218 12.27 -15.90 51.05
N LYS A 219 11.65 -16.98 50.54
CA LYS A 219 10.50 -16.88 49.64
C LYS A 219 9.33 -16.16 50.29
N ALA A 220 9.03 -16.47 51.56
CA ALA A 220 8.00 -15.79 52.33
C ALA A 220 8.34 -14.29 52.55
N GLN A 221 9.59 -13.98 52.92
CA GLN A 221 10.05 -12.60 53.07
C GLN A 221 9.96 -11.82 51.75
N TRP A 222 10.37 -12.43 50.64
CA TRP A 222 10.27 -11.84 49.31
C TRP A 222 8.81 -11.55 48.96
N LYS A 223 7.91 -12.52 49.16
CA LYS A 223 6.46 -12.32 48.96
C LYS A 223 5.92 -11.16 49.79
N ASP A 224 6.29 -11.06 51.07
CA ASP A 224 5.86 -9.96 51.93
C ASP A 224 6.38 -8.60 51.47
N HIS A 225 7.66 -8.50 51.09
CA HIS A 225 8.25 -7.24 50.62
C HIS A 225 7.71 -6.80 49.25
N VAL A 226 7.46 -7.75 48.33
CA VAL A 226 6.74 -7.50 47.08
C VAL A 226 5.33 -6.99 47.38
N GLY A 227 4.60 -7.66 48.27
CA GLY A 227 3.26 -7.26 48.69
C GLY A 227 3.22 -5.82 49.23
N LEU A 228 4.15 -5.43 50.10
CA LEU A 228 4.23 -4.06 50.64
C LEU A 228 4.35 -2.99 49.55
N LEU A 229 5.16 -3.24 48.51
CA LEU A 229 5.34 -2.31 47.40
C LEU A 229 4.09 -2.26 46.49
N LEU A 230 3.44 -3.41 46.24
CA LEU A 230 2.17 -3.46 45.51
C LEU A 230 1.06 -2.72 46.27
N ASP A 231 0.97 -2.94 47.58
CA ASP A 231 0.00 -2.30 48.45
C ASP A 231 0.21 -0.78 48.51
N LEU A 232 1.47 -0.32 48.56
CA LEU A 232 1.82 1.11 48.49
C LEU A 232 1.35 1.73 47.16
N GLN A 233 1.50 1.01 46.05
CA GLN A 233 1.12 1.50 44.72
C GLN A 233 -0.38 1.40 44.43
N THR A 234 -1.11 0.52 45.11
CA THR A 234 -2.53 0.23 44.82
C THR A 234 -3.41 1.50 44.77
N PRO A 235 -3.34 2.45 45.74
CA PRO A 235 -4.13 3.67 45.67
C PRO A 235 -3.79 4.58 44.48
N GLU A 236 -2.57 4.48 43.95
CA GLU A 236 -2.13 5.26 42.77
C GLU A 236 -2.72 4.68 41.49
N LEU A 237 -2.74 3.35 41.37
CA LEU A 237 -3.37 2.64 40.26
C LEU A 237 -4.87 2.94 40.19
N GLN A 238 -5.55 2.88 41.34
CA GLN A 238 -6.97 3.22 41.43
C GLN A 238 -7.28 4.64 40.95
N SER A 239 -6.45 5.63 41.35
CA SER A 239 -6.63 7.01 40.92
C SER A 239 -6.40 7.22 39.42
N ARG A 240 -5.49 6.43 38.83
CA ARG A 240 -5.19 6.48 37.40
C ARG A 240 -6.30 5.83 36.58
N ASP A 241 -6.78 4.66 37.00
CA ASP A 241 -7.83 3.95 36.28
C ASP A 241 -9.18 4.68 36.37
N ALA A 242 -9.39 5.50 37.41
CA ALA A 242 -10.53 6.40 37.52
C ALA A 242 -10.42 7.65 36.63
N SER A 243 -9.22 8.07 36.22
CA SER A 243 -9.04 9.22 35.32
C SER A 243 -9.32 8.81 33.88
N LYS A 244 -10.39 9.36 33.29
CA LYS A 244 -10.85 9.07 31.90
C LYS A 244 -9.96 9.70 30.81
N GLU A 245 -8.71 10.02 31.09
CA GLU A 245 -7.79 10.56 30.07
C GLU A 245 -7.21 9.42 29.20
N GLU A 246 -6.90 9.75 27.93
CA GLU A 246 -6.52 8.84 26.83
C GLU A 246 -5.45 7.78 27.16
N PHE A 247 -5.47 6.66 26.41
CA PHE A 247 -4.47 5.59 26.29
C PHE A 247 -3.55 5.42 27.52
N ILE A 248 -4.04 4.67 28.51
CA ILE A 248 -3.29 4.38 29.73
C ILE A 248 -2.12 3.46 29.39
N LYS A 249 -0.88 4.00 29.28
CA LYS A 249 0.32 3.16 29.20
C LYS A 249 0.37 2.25 30.46
N PRO A 250 0.68 0.95 30.31
CA PRO A 250 0.72 0.03 31.44
C PRO A 250 1.70 0.54 32.51
N PRO A 251 1.34 0.51 33.80
CA PRO A 251 2.18 1.03 34.84
C PRO A 251 3.37 0.10 35.08
N ILE A 252 4.53 0.67 35.38
CA ILE A 252 5.62 -0.13 35.94
C ILE A 252 5.32 -0.34 37.42
N LEU A 253 5.19 -1.59 37.83
CA LEU A 253 4.91 -1.92 39.21
C LEU A 253 6.16 -1.76 40.07
N LEU A 254 6.01 -1.16 41.27
CA LEU A 254 7.13 -0.82 42.15
C LEU A 254 8.05 -2.00 42.49
N PRO A 255 7.56 -3.23 42.76
CA PRO A 255 8.46 -4.36 42.97
C PRO A 255 9.34 -4.65 41.75
N LEU A 256 8.78 -4.54 40.54
CA LEU A 256 9.50 -4.81 39.29
C LEU A 256 10.53 -3.72 38.99
N GLU A 257 10.24 -2.45 39.33
CA GLU A 257 11.23 -1.36 39.28
C GLU A 257 12.48 -1.72 40.10
N VAL A 258 12.30 -2.28 41.30
CA VAL A 258 13.41 -2.70 42.18
C VAL A 258 14.13 -3.94 41.63
N MET A 259 13.40 -4.93 41.12
CA MET A 259 13.97 -6.18 40.62
C MET A 259 14.73 -6.01 39.31
N VAL A 260 14.30 -5.09 38.45
CA VAL A 260 14.95 -4.77 37.16
C VAL A 260 16.17 -3.88 37.36
N HIS A 261 16.23 -3.07 38.42
CA HIS A 261 17.36 -2.15 38.66
C HIS A 261 18.77 -2.79 38.56
N PRO A 262 19.08 -3.94 39.18
CA PRO A 262 20.40 -4.58 39.00
C PRO A 262 20.65 -5.06 37.57
N LEU A 263 19.61 -5.40 36.80
CA LEU A 263 19.70 -5.74 35.38
C LEU A 263 20.01 -4.50 34.54
N GLU A 264 19.35 -3.38 34.83
CA GLU A 264 19.61 -2.08 34.21
C GLU A 264 21.05 -1.63 34.43
N LEU A 265 21.58 -1.75 35.65
CA LEU A 265 22.97 -1.38 35.95
C LEU A 265 23.96 -2.22 35.14
N ARG A 266 23.74 -3.53 35.02
CA ARG A 266 24.55 -4.42 34.18
C ARG A 266 24.44 -4.04 32.71
N PHE A 267 23.24 -3.78 32.22
CA PHE A 267 23.01 -3.31 30.85
C PHE A 267 23.79 -2.02 30.58
N LYS A 268 23.66 -1.01 31.45
CA LYS A 268 24.38 0.27 31.32
C LYS A 268 25.89 0.07 31.32
N TYR A 269 26.41 -0.82 32.18
CA TYR A 269 27.84 -1.14 32.22
C TYR A 269 28.37 -1.70 30.90
N HIS A 270 27.60 -2.53 30.19
CA HIS A 270 28.03 -3.14 28.92
C HIS A 270 27.74 -2.28 27.70
N PHE A 271 26.63 -1.55 27.68
CA PHE A 271 26.12 -0.86 26.48
C PHE A 271 26.16 0.67 26.58
N SER A 272 26.98 1.21 27.48
CA SER A 272 27.25 2.65 27.58
C SER A 272 28.75 2.92 27.66
N GLY A 273 29.16 4.15 27.35
CA GLY A 273 30.57 4.57 27.38
C GLY A 273 31.43 3.83 26.35
N ASP A 274 32.74 3.78 26.61
CA ASP A 274 33.75 3.24 25.69
C ASP A 274 34.01 1.73 25.92
N LYS A 275 32.95 0.93 25.84
CA LYS A 275 33.03 -0.52 25.99
C LYS A 275 33.06 -1.20 24.62
N PRO A 276 33.83 -2.29 24.43
CA PRO A 276 33.83 -3.05 23.17
C PRO A 276 32.46 -3.59 22.75
N THR A 277 31.55 -3.76 23.71
CA THR A 277 30.16 -4.19 23.53
C THR A 277 29.21 -3.06 23.11
N ASN A 278 29.61 -1.80 23.27
CA ASN A 278 28.82 -0.62 22.89
C ASN A 278 29.17 -0.15 21.46
N ARG A 279 28.86 -0.98 20.46
CA ARG A 279 29.16 -0.72 19.05
C ARG A 279 27.97 -0.14 18.30
N LEU A 280 28.22 0.88 17.47
CA LEU A 280 27.20 1.52 16.62
C LEU A 280 26.79 0.69 15.40
N ASP A 281 27.62 -0.28 15.01
CA ASP A 281 27.35 -1.21 13.91
C ASP A 281 26.75 -2.53 14.36
N LYS A 282 26.58 -2.70 15.68
CA LYS A 282 26.06 -3.93 16.31
C LYS A 282 24.90 -3.67 17.28
N PRO A 283 23.79 -3.06 16.81
CA PRO A 283 22.61 -2.87 17.64
C PRO A 283 22.02 -4.19 18.15
N GLU A 284 22.21 -5.29 17.42
CA GLU A 284 21.75 -6.63 17.81
C GLU A 284 22.32 -7.05 19.18
N TYR A 285 23.47 -6.54 19.61
CA TYR A 285 24.05 -6.92 20.90
C TYR A 285 23.23 -6.47 22.11
N PHE A 286 22.75 -5.23 22.10
CA PHE A 286 21.94 -4.74 23.23
C PHE A 286 20.49 -5.23 23.15
N LEU A 287 19.98 -5.47 21.92
CA LEU A 287 18.67 -6.06 21.71
C LEU A 287 18.63 -7.53 22.17
N ALA A 288 19.59 -8.34 21.71
CA ALA A 288 19.73 -9.73 22.14
C ALA A 288 19.95 -9.84 23.65
N HIS A 289 20.70 -8.92 24.26
CA HIS A 289 20.85 -8.92 25.71
C HIS A 289 19.52 -8.71 26.45
N VAL A 290 18.66 -7.78 25.99
CA VAL A 290 17.33 -7.61 26.61
C VAL A 290 16.48 -8.85 26.39
N MET A 291 16.55 -9.46 25.20
CA MET A 291 15.86 -10.71 24.91
C MET A 291 16.34 -11.86 25.82
N ASP A 292 17.65 -11.97 26.05
CA ASP A 292 18.24 -12.92 26.99
C ASP A 292 17.72 -12.68 28.42
N LEU A 293 17.56 -11.42 28.85
CA LEU A 293 16.99 -11.13 30.17
C LEU A 293 15.54 -11.59 30.28
N ILE A 294 14.77 -11.48 29.19
CA ILE A 294 13.38 -11.94 29.13
C ILE A 294 13.37 -13.48 29.18
N ASN A 295 14.16 -14.13 28.32
CA ASN A 295 14.25 -15.58 28.22
C ASN A 295 14.76 -16.27 29.50
N ASN A 296 15.79 -15.70 30.13
CA ASN A 296 16.39 -16.31 31.32
C ASN A 296 15.55 -16.13 32.59
N PHE A 297 14.80 -15.03 32.72
CA PHE A 297 14.09 -14.69 33.96
C PHE A 297 12.56 -14.71 33.85
N GLY A 298 11.99 -14.75 32.64
CA GLY A 298 10.54 -14.77 32.45
C GLY A 298 9.85 -15.93 33.18
N GLY A 299 10.47 -17.12 33.16
CA GLY A 299 9.96 -18.29 33.90
C GLY A 299 9.94 -18.10 35.43
N PHE A 300 10.86 -17.31 35.98
CA PHE A 300 10.84 -16.97 37.41
C PHE A 300 9.63 -16.10 37.75
N PHE A 301 9.33 -15.06 36.94
CA PHE A 301 8.17 -14.21 37.17
C PHE A 301 6.85 -14.97 36.99
N ALA A 302 6.76 -15.81 35.96
CA ALA A 302 5.59 -16.67 35.74
C ALA A 302 5.32 -17.63 36.91
N SER A 303 6.37 -18.23 37.50
CA SER A 303 6.22 -19.23 38.56
C SER A 303 6.15 -18.65 39.97
N SER A 304 6.86 -17.54 40.23
CA SER A 304 7.05 -17.00 41.58
C SER A 304 6.24 -15.74 41.83
N LEU A 305 6.12 -14.84 40.84
CA LEU A 305 5.40 -13.57 41.01
C LEU A 305 3.91 -13.70 40.65
N GLN A 306 3.55 -14.51 39.66
CA GLN A 306 2.15 -14.72 39.27
C GLN A 306 1.23 -15.09 40.44
N PRO A 307 1.58 -16.01 41.37
CA PRO A 307 0.70 -16.33 42.50
C PRO A 307 0.45 -15.14 43.44
N ILE A 308 1.40 -14.21 43.55
CA ILE A 308 1.24 -12.98 44.34
C ILE A 308 0.29 -12.03 43.61
N PHE A 309 0.42 -11.95 42.29
CA PHE A 309 -0.47 -11.18 41.43
C PHE A 309 -1.90 -11.71 41.48
N ASP A 310 -2.10 -13.02 41.41
CA ASP A 310 -3.42 -13.65 41.49
C ASP A 310 -4.13 -13.34 42.83
N GLU A 311 -3.39 -13.43 43.95
CA GLU A 311 -3.90 -13.07 45.28
C GLU A 311 -4.25 -11.56 45.34
N LYS A 312 -3.41 -10.72 44.74
CA LYS A 312 -3.62 -9.28 44.72
C LYS A 312 -4.82 -8.88 43.86
N ALA A 313 -4.96 -9.48 42.68
CA ALA A 313 -6.08 -9.30 41.76
C ALA A 313 -7.42 -9.60 42.45
N GLN A 314 -7.49 -10.72 43.17
CA GLN A 314 -8.68 -11.09 43.95
C GLN A 314 -8.99 -10.09 45.07
N ALA A 315 -7.96 -9.51 45.70
CA ALA A 315 -8.14 -8.56 46.80
C ALA A 315 -8.60 -7.17 46.35
N VAL A 316 -8.21 -6.71 45.15
CA VAL A 316 -8.52 -5.37 44.64
C VAL A 316 -9.86 -5.28 43.88
N GLY A 317 -10.39 -6.43 43.42
CA GLY A 317 -11.66 -6.52 42.68
C GLY A 317 -11.52 -6.26 41.18
N SER A 318 -12.61 -6.52 40.44
CA SER A 318 -12.63 -6.58 38.97
C SER A 318 -12.20 -5.29 38.27
N ASP A 319 -12.39 -4.13 38.89
CA ASP A 319 -12.01 -2.85 38.27
C ASP A 319 -10.48 -2.65 38.19
N MET A 320 -9.71 -3.35 39.04
CA MET A 320 -8.25 -3.19 39.14
C MET A 320 -7.46 -4.48 38.89
N GLU A 321 -8.14 -5.62 38.74
CA GLU A 321 -7.50 -6.94 38.59
C GLU A 321 -6.51 -7.00 37.42
N TRP A 322 -6.79 -6.24 36.35
CA TRP A 322 -6.00 -6.21 35.13
C TRP A 322 -4.57 -5.72 35.34
N ASN A 323 -4.33 -4.84 36.33
CA ASN A 323 -2.99 -4.37 36.66
C ASN A 323 -2.07 -5.51 37.15
N PHE A 324 -2.66 -6.66 37.50
CA PHE A 324 -1.99 -7.84 38.04
C PHE A 324 -2.30 -9.10 37.21
N CYS A 325 -2.72 -8.98 35.94
CA CYS A 325 -3.14 -10.14 35.16
C CYS A 325 -1.98 -11.09 34.80
N ASN A 326 -0.81 -10.55 34.43
CA ASN A 326 0.31 -11.34 33.94
C ASN A 326 1.66 -10.77 34.41
N ALA A 327 2.33 -11.52 35.28
CA ALA A 327 3.61 -11.15 35.88
C ALA A 327 4.75 -11.11 34.85
N SER A 328 4.75 -11.99 33.84
CA SER A 328 5.76 -11.98 32.77
C SER A 328 5.63 -10.74 31.89
N HIS A 329 4.40 -10.35 31.54
CA HIS A 329 4.15 -9.13 30.76
C HIS A 329 4.52 -7.89 31.57
N ALA A 330 4.18 -7.85 32.86
CA ALA A 330 4.60 -6.76 33.73
C ALA A 330 6.14 -6.66 33.82
N TYR A 331 6.85 -7.79 33.86
CA TYR A 331 8.31 -7.83 33.82
C TYR A 331 8.88 -7.30 32.51
N ILE A 332 8.35 -7.74 31.35
CA ILE A 332 8.74 -7.20 30.04
C ILE A 332 8.51 -5.69 30.00
N THR A 333 7.34 -5.23 30.46
CA THR A 333 7.00 -3.80 30.56
C THR A 333 8.03 -3.01 31.38
N ALA A 334 8.53 -3.60 32.48
CA ALA A 334 9.54 -3.00 33.34
C ALA A 334 10.95 -2.97 32.73
N LEU A 335 11.26 -3.86 31.77
CA LEU A 335 12.55 -3.88 31.04
C LEU A 335 12.61 -2.88 29.88
N LEU A 336 11.49 -2.65 29.18
CA LEU A 336 11.45 -1.77 28.00
C LEU A 336 12.00 -0.33 28.23
N PRO A 337 11.87 0.32 29.42
CA PRO A 337 12.50 1.61 29.69
C PRO A 337 14.02 1.63 29.49
N ILE A 338 14.72 0.53 29.79
CA ILE A 338 16.17 0.39 29.57
C ILE A 338 16.46 0.56 28.08
N LEU A 339 15.70 -0.14 27.25
CA LEU A 339 15.82 -0.11 25.81
C LEU A 339 15.41 1.26 25.25
N ARG A 340 14.31 1.85 25.71
CA ARG A 340 13.88 3.22 25.34
C ARG A 340 15.00 4.24 25.57
N HIS A 341 15.65 4.19 26.73
CA HIS A 341 16.73 5.11 27.04
C HIS A 341 17.94 4.89 26.12
N LYS A 342 18.34 3.62 25.89
CA LYS A 342 19.41 3.29 24.96
C LYS A 342 19.12 3.80 23.55
N ILE A 343 17.93 3.53 23.02
CA ILE A 343 17.52 3.97 21.68
C ILE A 343 17.55 5.49 21.56
N THR A 344 17.08 6.22 22.59
CA THR A 344 17.08 7.69 22.60
C THR A 344 18.48 8.28 22.43
N THR A 345 19.48 7.67 23.05
CA THR A 345 20.87 8.13 22.97
C THR A 345 21.60 7.58 21.73
N TYR A 346 21.16 6.45 21.21
CA TYR A 346 21.76 5.74 20.09
C TYR A 346 21.37 6.34 18.73
N LEU A 347 20.08 6.62 18.52
CA LEU A 347 19.55 7.12 17.23
C LEU A 347 20.28 8.38 16.70
N PRO A 348 20.52 9.43 17.51
CA PRO A 348 21.23 10.61 17.02
C PRO A 348 22.64 10.31 16.48
N GLN A 349 23.31 9.28 17.01
CA GLN A 349 24.68 8.91 16.61
C GLN A 349 24.73 8.21 15.25
N ILE A 350 23.67 7.50 14.87
CA ILE A 350 23.60 6.73 13.62
C ILE A 350 22.78 7.42 12.52
N SER A 351 22.07 8.50 12.84
CA SER A 351 21.12 9.18 11.94
C SER A 351 21.73 9.67 10.60
N ASN A 352 23.01 10.02 10.63
CA ASN A 352 23.79 10.45 9.48
C ASN A 352 24.49 9.30 8.72
N HIS A 353 24.32 8.06 9.18
CA HIS A 353 24.90 6.86 8.59
C HIS A 353 23.78 5.95 8.07
N PRO A 354 23.41 6.06 6.77
CA PRO A 354 22.27 5.34 6.20
C PRO A 354 22.28 3.83 6.46
N GLN A 355 23.44 3.17 6.31
CA GLN A 355 23.55 1.72 6.54
C GLN A 355 23.27 1.34 7.99
N LEU A 356 23.75 2.14 8.95
CA LEU A 356 23.56 1.89 10.37
C LEU A 356 22.10 2.13 10.79
N LEU A 357 21.46 3.17 10.25
CA LEU A 357 20.05 3.45 10.51
C LEU A 357 19.15 2.34 9.99
N SER A 358 19.33 1.94 8.73
CA SER A 358 18.57 0.84 8.11
C SER A 358 18.74 -0.47 8.89
N HIS A 359 19.98 -0.86 9.18
CA HIS A 359 20.29 -2.04 9.98
C HIS A 359 19.61 -2.00 11.36
N PHE A 360 19.72 -0.88 12.07
CA PHE A 360 19.10 -0.72 13.39
C PHE A 360 17.57 -0.88 13.35
N VAL A 361 16.88 -0.26 12.39
CA VAL A 361 15.41 -0.38 12.30
C VAL A 361 15.00 -1.82 11.99
N HIS A 362 15.77 -2.53 11.15
CA HIS A 362 15.50 -3.95 10.87
C HIS A 362 15.70 -4.83 12.10
N GLU A 363 16.80 -4.67 12.84
CA GLU A 363 17.02 -5.39 14.09
C GLU A 363 15.94 -5.09 15.15
N LEU A 364 15.45 -3.85 15.18
CA LEU A 364 14.35 -3.46 16.09
C LEU A 364 13.02 -4.11 15.69
N MET A 365 12.75 -4.26 14.39
CA MET A 365 11.58 -5.00 13.91
C MET A 365 11.67 -6.48 14.29
N ASN A 366 12.85 -7.10 14.14
CA ASN A 366 13.06 -8.50 14.55
C ASN A 366 12.84 -8.68 16.06
N PHE A 367 13.33 -7.76 16.89
CA PHE A 367 13.05 -7.73 18.32
C PHE A 367 11.54 -7.66 18.61
N ASP A 368 10.81 -6.80 17.91
CA ASP A 368 9.36 -6.66 18.10
C ASP A 368 8.56 -7.91 17.67
N ILE A 369 8.98 -8.58 16.60
CA ILE A 369 8.40 -9.84 16.15
C ILE A 369 8.61 -10.91 17.23
N GLU A 370 9.84 -11.06 17.74
CA GLU A 370 10.16 -12.08 18.74
C GLU A 370 9.35 -11.89 20.03
N ILE A 371 9.21 -10.65 20.51
CA ILE A 371 8.38 -10.33 21.68
C ILE A 371 6.88 -10.62 21.43
N ARG A 372 6.36 -10.34 20.23
CA ARG A 372 4.96 -10.60 19.90
C ARG A 372 4.67 -12.09 19.72
N GLU A 373 5.50 -12.81 18.98
CA GLU A 373 5.21 -14.20 18.59
C GLU A 373 5.67 -15.21 19.63
N THR A 374 6.80 -14.98 20.30
CA THR A 374 7.34 -15.93 21.29
C THR A 374 6.72 -15.71 22.66
N TRP A 375 6.57 -14.45 23.07
CA TRP A 375 6.09 -14.09 24.40
C TRP A 375 4.60 -13.74 24.44
N ASN A 376 3.94 -13.61 23.28
CA ASN A 376 2.54 -13.16 23.19
C ASN A 376 2.30 -11.93 24.06
N TYR A 377 3.26 -10.99 24.03
CA TYR A 377 3.28 -9.86 24.94
C TYR A 377 2.11 -8.93 24.69
N ILE A 378 1.21 -8.88 25.67
CA ILE A 378 0.01 -8.05 25.68
C ILE A 378 0.11 -7.11 26.90
N PRO A 379 0.58 -5.86 26.71
CA PRO A 379 0.74 -4.89 27.79
C PRO A 379 -0.58 -4.44 28.40
N ASP A 380 -1.64 -4.40 27.60
CA ASP A 380 -2.99 -4.01 28.00
C ASP A 380 -3.99 -5.05 27.46
N PRO A 381 -4.69 -5.79 28.33
CA PRO A 381 -5.63 -6.83 27.92
C PRO A 381 -6.97 -6.28 27.39
N TYR A 382 -7.26 -4.98 27.55
CA TYR A 382 -8.52 -4.37 27.11
C TYR A 382 -8.42 -3.62 25.78
N THR A 383 -7.21 -3.46 25.24
CA THR A 383 -7.03 -2.93 23.90
C THR A 383 -7.13 -4.07 22.88
N ASP A 384 -8.04 -3.92 21.92
CA ASP A 384 -8.09 -4.79 20.73
C ASP A 384 -6.80 -4.69 19.87
N ASP A 385 -6.02 -3.62 20.07
CA ASP A 385 -4.73 -3.41 19.41
C ASP A 385 -3.61 -4.19 20.11
N ASN A 386 -2.97 -5.11 19.37
CA ASN A 386 -1.70 -5.73 19.78
C ASN A 386 -0.61 -4.68 20.07
N TRP A 387 0.36 -5.03 20.92
CA TRP A 387 1.52 -4.16 21.19
C TRP A 387 2.18 -3.72 19.87
N LYS A 388 2.24 -2.41 19.64
CA LYS A 388 2.69 -1.84 18.37
C LYS A 388 4.21 -1.96 18.14
N GLY A 389 4.97 -2.32 19.17
CA GLY A 389 6.41 -2.55 19.10
C GLY A 389 7.25 -1.29 19.39
N MET A 390 8.52 -1.51 19.74
CA MET A 390 9.52 -0.46 19.88
C MET A 390 9.80 0.26 18.56
N THR A 391 9.68 -0.44 17.44
CA THR A 391 9.80 0.12 16.10
C THR A 391 8.74 1.19 15.87
N TRP A 392 7.50 0.94 16.30
CA TRP A 392 6.44 1.95 16.18
C TRP A 392 6.70 3.17 17.06
N GLU A 393 7.19 3.00 18.29
CA GLU A 393 7.59 4.14 19.13
C GLU A 393 8.70 4.97 18.46
N VAL A 394 9.67 4.32 17.82
CA VAL A 394 10.77 5.00 17.11
C VAL A 394 10.30 5.72 15.86
N LEU A 395 9.58 5.02 14.98
CA LEU A 395 9.20 5.57 13.69
C LEU A 395 8.05 6.56 13.81
N THR A 396 7.05 6.28 14.66
CA THR A 396 5.82 7.06 14.82
C THR A 396 5.93 8.08 15.95
N GLU A 397 6.06 7.65 17.22
CA GLU A 397 6.03 8.59 18.36
C GLU A 397 7.23 9.56 18.34
N ARG A 398 8.40 9.08 17.91
CA ARG A 398 9.64 9.87 17.89
C ARG A 398 9.96 10.49 16.52
N GLY A 399 9.13 10.26 15.50
CA GLY A 399 9.22 10.92 14.20
C GLY A 399 10.42 10.53 13.32
N TRP A 400 10.97 9.31 13.45
CA TRP A 400 12.10 8.86 12.63
C TRP A 400 11.70 8.22 11.29
N PHE A 401 10.39 8.04 11.04
CA PHE A 401 9.89 7.36 9.84
C PHE A 401 10.37 7.99 8.53
N ASP A 402 10.19 9.29 8.32
CA ASP A 402 10.51 9.92 7.02
C ASP A 402 12.00 9.83 6.69
N ARG A 403 12.87 9.97 7.69
CA ARG A 403 14.32 9.83 7.51
C ARG A 403 14.68 8.40 7.10
N TRP A 404 14.10 7.40 7.76
CA TRP A 404 14.35 5.99 7.44
C TRP A 404 13.77 5.63 6.05
N LEU A 405 12.53 6.05 5.75
CA LEU A 405 11.90 5.85 4.45
C LEU A 405 12.77 6.42 3.31
N GLN A 406 13.34 7.62 3.50
CA GLN A 406 14.25 8.20 2.52
C GLN A 406 15.51 7.34 2.31
N VAL A 407 16.10 6.83 3.39
CA VAL A 407 17.28 5.94 3.31
C VAL A 407 16.95 4.65 2.54
N GLU A 408 15.82 4.01 2.86
CA GLU A 408 15.39 2.79 2.16
C GLU A 408 15.10 3.06 0.68
N LYS A 409 14.46 4.20 0.38
CA LYS A 409 14.22 4.63 -1.00
C LYS A 409 15.53 4.82 -1.77
N ASP A 410 16.51 5.48 -1.18
CA ASP A 410 17.81 5.70 -1.82
C ASP A 410 18.54 4.38 -2.09
N PHE A 411 18.50 3.42 -1.15
CA PHE A 411 19.06 2.08 -1.34
C PHE A 411 18.34 1.30 -2.44
N ALA A 412 17.01 1.33 -2.45
CA ALA A 412 16.21 0.65 -3.45
C ALA A 412 16.46 1.21 -4.86
N LEU A 413 16.55 2.55 -5.00
CA LEU A 413 16.87 3.21 -6.27
C LEU A 413 18.30 2.97 -6.73
N ALA A 414 19.27 2.95 -5.81
CA ALA A 414 20.65 2.58 -6.12
C ALA A 414 20.73 1.14 -6.65
N ARG A 415 20.04 0.20 -5.98
CA ARG A 415 20.00 -1.20 -6.40
C ARG A 415 19.28 -1.37 -7.75
N TYR A 416 18.17 -0.67 -7.96
CA TYR A 416 17.50 -0.61 -9.26
C TYR A 416 18.46 -0.13 -10.36
N LYS A 417 19.21 0.94 -10.11
CA LYS A 417 20.20 1.46 -11.07
C LYS A 417 21.28 0.44 -11.39
N GLU A 418 21.82 -0.26 -10.40
CA GLU A 418 22.79 -1.35 -10.64
C GLU A 418 22.23 -2.46 -11.53
N ILE A 419 20.97 -2.86 -11.32
CA ILE A 419 20.31 -3.88 -12.14
C ILE A 419 20.19 -3.43 -13.59
N VAL A 420 19.81 -2.16 -13.78
CA VAL A 420 19.54 -1.54 -15.07
C VAL A 420 20.81 -1.23 -15.86
N ASP A 421 21.90 -0.89 -15.17
CA ASP A 421 23.21 -0.58 -15.76
C ASP A 421 24.06 -1.85 -15.98
N ALA A 422 23.63 -3.01 -15.47
CA ALA A 422 24.32 -4.28 -15.69
C ALA A 422 24.47 -4.58 -17.19
N PRO A 423 25.66 -5.02 -17.68
CA PRO A 423 25.88 -5.25 -19.11
C PRO A 423 24.92 -6.25 -19.75
N ASP A 424 24.42 -7.20 -18.96
CA ASP A 424 23.49 -8.24 -19.41
C ASP A 424 22.02 -7.92 -19.10
N SER A 425 21.70 -6.71 -18.61
CA SER A 425 20.35 -6.32 -18.19
C SER A 425 19.33 -6.54 -19.30
N GLY A 426 19.71 -6.23 -20.55
CA GLY A 426 18.85 -6.33 -21.73
C GLY A 426 18.76 -7.72 -22.34
N HIS A 427 19.50 -8.71 -21.85
CA HIS A 427 19.45 -10.07 -22.40
C HIS A 427 18.19 -10.80 -21.95
N ILE A 428 17.60 -11.55 -22.87
CA ILE A 428 16.48 -12.44 -22.59
C ILE A 428 16.99 -13.61 -21.73
N ASP A 429 16.28 -13.90 -20.65
CA ASP A 429 16.57 -15.03 -19.79
C ASP A 429 15.70 -16.23 -20.18
N TYR A 430 16.31 -17.23 -20.82
CA TYR A 430 15.61 -18.42 -21.28
C TYR A 430 15.33 -19.43 -20.16
N GLU A 431 16.05 -19.35 -19.05
CA GLU A 431 16.03 -20.32 -17.95
C GLU A 431 15.32 -19.78 -16.70
N GLY A 432 15.15 -18.46 -16.59
CA GLY A 432 14.57 -17.81 -15.42
C GLY A 432 13.07 -18.02 -15.19
N VAL A 433 12.34 -18.60 -16.16
CA VAL A 433 10.91 -18.94 -16.04
C VAL A 433 10.61 -20.27 -16.72
N ASP A 434 9.45 -20.85 -16.40
CA ASP A 434 8.96 -22.11 -16.99
C ASP A 434 9.06 -22.16 -18.51
N SER A 435 9.29 -23.35 -19.06
CA SER A 435 9.47 -23.57 -20.50
C SER A 435 8.28 -23.14 -21.36
N SER A 436 7.07 -23.13 -20.80
CA SER A 436 5.83 -22.71 -21.47
C SER A 436 5.55 -21.21 -21.37
N ALA A 437 6.28 -20.48 -20.52
CA ALA A 437 6.10 -19.06 -20.28
C ALA A 437 6.94 -18.21 -21.23
N THR A 438 6.47 -16.99 -21.51
CA THR A 438 7.25 -15.98 -22.23
C THR A 438 8.47 -15.58 -21.42
N LYS A 439 9.61 -15.47 -22.09
CA LYS A 439 10.91 -15.21 -21.47
C LYS A 439 11.13 -13.71 -21.22
N PRO A 440 11.26 -13.26 -19.97
CA PRO A 440 11.56 -11.88 -19.65
C PRO A 440 13.06 -11.57 -19.85
N THR A 441 13.45 -10.32 -19.64
CA THR A 441 14.86 -9.96 -19.52
C THR A 441 15.42 -10.31 -18.15
N LYS A 442 16.74 -10.50 -18.06
CA LYS A 442 17.44 -10.65 -16.78
C LYS A 442 17.20 -9.47 -15.84
N ALA A 443 17.08 -8.25 -16.39
CA ALA A 443 16.73 -7.08 -15.59
C ALA A 443 15.35 -7.21 -14.95
N ALA A 444 14.34 -7.67 -15.69
CA ALA A 444 12.98 -7.81 -15.17
C ALA A 444 12.91 -8.83 -14.01
N ILE A 445 13.66 -9.93 -14.10
CA ILE A 445 13.79 -10.91 -13.00
C ILE A 445 14.44 -10.24 -11.78
N ARG A 446 15.61 -9.61 -11.96
CA ARG A 446 16.31 -8.94 -10.84
C ARG A 446 15.50 -7.79 -10.22
N VAL A 447 14.70 -7.09 -11.03
CA VAL A 447 13.77 -6.05 -10.55
C VAL A 447 12.66 -6.69 -9.72
N ASN A 448 12.10 -7.82 -10.14
CA ASN A 448 11.15 -8.57 -9.33
C ASN A 448 11.78 -8.99 -7.98
N ASP A 449 13.00 -9.52 -7.98
CA ASP A 449 13.69 -9.93 -6.74
C ASP A 449 13.91 -8.73 -5.79
N LEU A 450 14.26 -7.56 -6.35
CA LEU A 450 14.37 -6.32 -5.59
C LEU A 450 13.03 -5.92 -4.96
N LEU A 451 11.93 -6.01 -5.72
CA LEU A 451 10.61 -5.68 -5.24
C LEU A 451 10.12 -6.64 -4.14
N GLU A 452 10.41 -7.94 -4.26
CA GLU A 452 10.17 -8.94 -3.20
C GLU A 452 10.95 -8.58 -1.93
N THR A 453 12.24 -8.22 -2.08
CA THR A 453 13.07 -7.76 -0.95
C THR A 453 12.50 -6.50 -0.30
N ILE A 454 11.95 -5.56 -1.08
CA ILE A 454 11.30 -4.36 -0.54
C ILE A 454 10.06 -4.75 0.26
N THR A 455 9.22 -5.65 -0.25
CA THR A 455 8.03 -6.15 0.46
C THR A 455 8.40 -6.77 1.82
N GLU A 456 9.42 -7.62 1.86
CA GLU A 456 9.92 -8.22 3.11
C GLU A 456 10.35 -7.16 4.15
N ARG A 457 10.83 -5.99 3.71
CA ARG A 457 11.31 -4.93 4.61
C ARG A 457 10.18 -4.21 5.36
N TYR A 458 9.04 -3.97 4.72
CA TYR A 458 7.96 -3.18 5.33
C TYR A 458 6.76 -4.00 5.79
N GLN A 459 6.64 -5.26 5.36
CA GLN A 459 5.60 -6.17 5.82
C GLN A 459 5.47 -6.25 7.36
N PRO A 460 6.57 -6.32 8.14
CA PRO A 460 6.49 -6.44 9.61
C PRO A 460 6.04 -5.20 10.37
N LEU A 461 5.97 -4.04 9.70
CA LEU A 461 5.56 -2.78 10.33
C LEU A 461 4.15 -2.93 10.94
N SER A 462 3.89 -2.27 12.06
CA SER A 462 2.55 -2.25 12.66
C SER A 462 1.68 -1.11 12.11
N SER A 463 2.29 -0.05 11.58
CA SER A 463 1.57 1.12 11.06
C SER A 463 1.18 0.94 9.60
N PHE A 464 -0.12 0.91 9.34
CA PHE A 464 -0.68 0.95 7.99
C PHE A 464 -0.15 2.11 7.15
N SER A 465 -0.11 3.33 7.72
CA SER A 465 0.34 4.50 6.98
C SER A 465 1.80 4.36 6.52
N GLN A 466 2.63 3.67 7.31
CA GLN A 466 4.02 3.39 6.96
C GLN A 466 4.11 2.34 5.86
N LYS A 467 3.34 1.24 5.95
CA LYS A 467 3.26 0.23 4.89
C LYS A 467 2.82 0.83 3.55
N LEU A 468 1.78 1.65 3.56
CA LEU A 468 1.26 2.29 2.34
C LEU A 468 2.28 3.25 1.71
N ARG A 469 3.02 3.99 2.53
CA ARG A 469 4.12 4.87 2.07
C ARG A 469 5.25 4.06 1.44
N PHE A 470 5.65 2.93 2.02
CA PHE A 470 6.65 2.05 1.40
C PHE A 470 6.19 1.51 0.04
N LEU A 471 4.95 1.01 -0.02
CA LEU A 471 4.34 0.52 -1.25
C LEU A 471 4.37 1.58 -2.35
N ILE A 472 3.89 2.80 -2.07
CA ILE A 472 3.75 3.83 -3.10
C ILE A 472 5.09 4.53 -3.40
N ASP A 473 5.80 4.99 -2.36
CA ASP A 473 6.97 5.86 -2.53
C ASP A 473 8.23 5.09 -2.98
N ILE A 474 8.24 3.76 -2.84
CA ILE A 474 9.36 2.90 -3.21
C ILE A 474 8.93 1.83 -4.22
N GLN A 475 8.06 0.90 -3.85
CA GLN A 475 7.76 -0.29 -4.68
C GLN A 475 7.10 0.10 -6.02
N ILE A 476 6.01 0.87 -5.99
CA ILE A 476 5.34 1.39 -7.20
C ILE A 476 6.26 2.34 -7.97
N THR A 477 7.06 3.16 -7.28
CA THR A 477 8.04 4.03 -7.93
C THR A 477 9.07 3.25 -8.77
N ILE A 478 9.52 2.08 -8.31
CA ILE A 478 10.44 1.22 -9.06
C ILE A 478 9.72 0.56 -10.25
N PHE A 479 8.48 0.11 -10.06
CA PHE A 479 7.66 -0.37 -11.17
C PHE A 479 7.48 0.68 -12.26
N ASP A 480 7.18 1.92 -11.88
CA ASP A 480 6.99 3.04 -12.81
C ASP A 480 8.28 3.35 -13.59
N GLN A 481 9.44 3.39 -12.92
CA GLN A 481 10.72 3.63 -13.59
C GLN A 481 11.06 2.51 -14.59
N PHE A 482 10.82 1.25 -14.21
CA PHE A 482 11.06 0.14 -15.12
C PHE A 482 10.06 0.12 -16.29
N HIS A 483 8.80 0.51 -16.04
CA HIS A 483 7.80 0.67 -17.09
C HIS A 483 8.23 1.72 -18.11
N GLU A 484 8.65 2.90 -17.65
CA GLU A 484 9.14 3.98 -18.51
C GLU A 484 10.36 3.54 -19.34
N ARG A 485 11.26 2.74 -18.76
CA ARG A 485 12.38 2.16 -19.50
C ARG A 485 11.91 1.22 -20.61
N LEU A 486 10.97 0.32 -20.32
CA LEU A 486 10.44 -0.63 -21.31
C LEU A 486 9.65 0.11 -22.41
N HIS A 487 8.85 1.11 -22.02
CA HIS A 487 8.13 1.98 -22.94
C HIS A 487 9.09 2.75 -23.86
N SER A 488 10.12 3.39 -23.29
CA SER A 488 11.16 4.09 -24.05
C SER A 488 11.91 3.16 -25.02
N ALA A 489 12.16 1.91 -24.63
CA ALA A 489 12.78 0.93 -25.51
C ALA A 489 11.90 0.57 -26.72
N LEU A 490 10.57 0.47 -26.52
CA LEU A 490 9.61 0.27 -27.60
C LEU A 490 9.56 1.49 -28.54
N GLU A 491 9.49 2.71 -27.99
CA GLU A 491 9.49 3.93 -28.79
C GLU A 491 10.78 4.09 -29.60
N ALA A 492 11.94 3.76 -29.01
CA ALA A 492 13.21 3.79 -29.70
C ALA A 492 13.22 2.83 -30.91
N TYR A 493 12.68 1.62 -30.75
CA TYR A 493 12.53 0.67 -31.87
C TYR A 493 11.62 1.23 -32.97
N LEU A 494 10.47 1.82 -32.62
CA LEU A 494 9.54 2.40 -33.58
C LEU A 494 10.14 3.58 -34.34
N ALA A 495 10.89 4.43 -33.64
CA ALA A 495 11.61 5.55 -34.25
C ALA A 495 12.66 5.06 -35.27
N MET A 496 13.47 4.06 -34.91
CA MET A 496 14.51 3.47 -35.76
C MET A 496 13.95 2.79 -37.01
N THR A 497 12.77 2.17 -36.90
CA THR A 497 12.14 1.43 -38.01
C THR A 497 11.20 2.29 -38.88
N SER A 498 10.95 3.54 -38.48
CA SER A 498 10.15 4.49 -39.25
C SER A 498 10.81 4.87 -40.59
N THR A 499 10.01 5.29 -41.57
CA THR A 499 10.53 5.70 -42.90
C THR A 499 11.52 6.86 -42.80
N ILE A 500 11.29 7.79 -41.86
CA ILE A 500 12.18 8.94 -41.60
C ILE A 500 13.42 8.50 -40.81
N GLY A 501 13.28 7.60 -39.83
CA GLY A 501 14.41 7.05 -39.09
C GLY A 501 15.40 6.30 -39.98
N ARG A 502 14.88 5.51 -40.93
CA ARG A 502 15.69 4.79 -41.93
C ARG A 502 16.46 5.70 -42.89
N THR A 503 15.97 6.90 -43.18
CA THR A 503 16.68 7.85 -44.06
C THR A 503 17.69 8.73 -43.33
N VAL A 504 17.47 8.98 -42.04
CA VAL A 504 18.32 9.88 -41.22
C VAL A 504 19.53 9.14 -40.61
N GLN A 505 19.42 7.87 -40.25
CA GLN A 505 20.50 7.13 -39.56
C GLN A 505 21.51 6.41 -40.49
N GLY A 506 21.35 6.48 -41.81
CA GLY A 506 22.27 5.81 -42.74
C GLY A 506 22.30 4.27 -42.57
N ALA A 507 23.28 3.61 -43.19
CA ALA A 507 23.32 2.15 -43.43
C ALA A 507 23.25 1.20 -42.20
N ASP A 508 23.14 1.69 -40.96
CA ASP A 508 22.99 0.89 -39.74
C ASP A 508 21.54 0.38 -39.47
N GLY A 509 20.57 0.76 -40.31
CA GLY A 509 19.19 0.25 -40.23
C GLY A 509 19.07 -1.28 -40.33
N ALA A 510 20.06 -1.96 -40.90
CA ALA A 510 20.13 -3.42 -40.96
C ALA A 510 20.24 -4.10 -39.57
N SER A 511 20.69 -3.37 -38.54
CA SER A 511 20.82 -3.91 -37.17
C SER A 511 19.48 -4.15 -36.46
N VAL A 512 18.36 -3.68 -37.03
CA VAL A 512 17.01 -3.70 -36.40
C VAL A 512 16.02 -4.54 -37.23
N GLU A 513 16.46 -5.15 -38.33
CA GLU A 513 15.63 -5.99 -39.19
C GLU A 513 15.69 -7.47 -38.76
N GLY A 514 14.65 -8.25 -39.15
CA GLY A 514 14.56 -9.68 -38.88
C GLY A 514 14.61 -10.03 -37.39
N VAL A 515 15.35 -11.10 -37.05
CA VAL A 515 15.43 -11.65 -35.68
C VAL A 515 15.95 -10.63 -34.67
N ALA A 516 16.89 -9.76 -35.04
CA ALA A 516 17.44 -8.75 -34.12
C ALA A 516 16.37 -7.71 -33.69
N GLY A 517 15.48 -7.33 -34.62
CA GLY A 517 14.33 -6.47 -34.30
C GLY A 517 13.31 -7.18 -33.42
N LEU A 518 13.00 -8.44 -33.74
CA LEU A 518 12.11 -9.27 -32.94
C LEU A 518 12.64 -9.49 -31.53
N GLU A 519 13.95 -9.68 -31.36
CA GLU A 519 14.57 -9.82 -30.05
C GLU A 519 14.37 -8.57 -29.19
N ARG A 520 14.58 -7.36 -29.77
CA ARG A 520 14.32 -6.09 -29.06
C ARG A 520 12.87 -5.96 -28.61
N LEU A 521 11.93 -6.32 -29.47
CA LEU A 521 10.50 -6.31 -29.15
C LEU A 521 10.14 -7.37 -28.10
N SER A 522 10.70 -8.57 -28.21
CA SER A 522 10.48 -9.66 -27.25
C SER A 522 10.99 -9.33 -25.86
N ARG A 523 12.10 -8.56 -25.73
CA ARG A 523 12.59 -8.06 -24.44
C ARG A 523 11.54 -7.20 -23.73
N VAL A 524 10.88 -6.30 -24.47
CA VAL A 524 9.81 -5.44 -23.94
C VAL A 524 8.57 -6.26 -23.60
N PHE A 525 8.08 -7.04 -24.58
CA PHE A 525 6.88 -7.86 -24.41
C PHE A 525 7.00 -8.83 -23.23
N GLY A 526 8.09 -9.60 -23.17
CA GLY A 526 8.29 -10.61 -22.14
C GLY A 526 8.51 -10.03 -20.76
N SER A 527 9.24 -8.92 -20.64
CA SER A 527 9.41 -8.23 -19.36
C SER A 527 8.09 -7.61 -18.88
N ALA A 528 7.29 -7.07 -19.81
CA ALA A 528 6.00 -6.47 -19.47
C ALA A 528 4.99 -7.52 -19.01
N GLU A 529 4.90 -8.65 -19.72
CA GLU A 529 4.03 -9.77 -19.35
C GLU A 529 4.42 -10.40 -18.01
N PHE A 530 5.72 -10.57 -17.77
CA PHE A 530 6.22 -11.15 -16.53
C PHE A 530 5.85 -10.30 -15.31
N LEU A 531 6.08 -8.99 -15.36
CA LEU A 531 5.78 -8.10 -14.23
C LEU A 531 4.28 -7.82 -14.08
N GLU A 532 3.51 -7.78 -15.19
CA GLU A 532 2.04 -7.79 -15.13
C GLU A 532 1.53 -8.98 -14.32
N LYS A 533 1.99 -10.19 -14.65
CA LYS A 533 1.58 -11.40 -13.95
C LYS A 533 2.00 -11.40 -12.48
N LYS A 534 3.22 -10.95 -12.17
CA LYS A 534 3.70 -10.84 -10.78
C LYS A 534 2.84 -9.90 -9.94
N MET A 535 2.41 -8.77 -10.49
CA MET A 535 1.48 -7.87 -9.81
C MET A 535 0.08 -8.48 -9.64
N GLU A 536 -0.40 -9.26 -10.60
CA GLU A 536 -1.65 -10.03 -10.46
C GLU A 536 -1.52 -11.09 -9.35
N ASP A 537 -0.40 -11.80 -9.28
CA ASP A 537 -0.13 -12.79 -8.23
C ASP A 537 -0.05 -12.11 -6.84
N TRP A 538 0.70 -11.02 -6.69
CA TRP A 538 0.78 -10.24 -5.43
C TRP A 538 -0.54 -9.65 -4.99
N SER A 539 -1.40 -9.26 -5.92
CA SER A 539 -2.75 -8.76 -5.60
C SER A 539 -3.60 -9.82 -4.87
N ASN A 540 -3.23 -11.10 -4.96
CA ASN A 540 -3.90 -12.21 -4.29
C ASN A 540 -3.15 -12.73 -3.05
N GLU A 541 -1.99 -12.17 -2.70
CA GLU A 541 -1.25 -12.56 -1.50
C GLU A 541 -1.90 -11.96 -0.25
N VAL A 542 -1.90 -12.74 0.84
CA VAL A 542 -2.57 -12.41 2.11
C VAL A 542 -2.20 -11.02 2.60
N PHE A 543 -0.91 -10.69 2.59
CA PHE A 543 -0.42 -9.40 3.04
C PHE A 543 -1.01 -8.20 2.27
N PHE A 544 -1.05 -8.27 0.94
CA PHE A 544 -1.58 -7.20 0.11
C PHE A 544 -3.10 -7.13 0.15
N VAL A 545 -3.78 -8.28 0.29
CA VAL A 545 -5.24 -8.34 0.50
C VAL A 545 -5.64 -7.71 1.84
N GLU A 546 -4.88 -7.98 2.91
CA GLU A 546 -5.08 -7.33 4.21
C GLU A 546 -4.84 -5.82 4.14
N LEU A 547 -3.75 -5.40 3.50
CA LEU A 547 -3.42 -3.99 3.30
C LEU A 547 -4.48 -3.28 2.45
N TRP A 548 -5.03 -3.93 1.43
CA TRP A 548 -6.13 -3.43 0.62
C TRP A 548 -7.42 -3.30 1.44
N SER A 549 -7.76 -4.31 2.24
CA SER A 549 -8.95 -4.32 3.08
C SER A 549 -8.90 -3.21 4.13
N GLU A 550 -7.74 -3.02 4.77
CA GLU A 550 -7.53 -1.93 5.72
C GLU A 550 -7.61 -0.55 5.04
N LEU A 551 -7.07 -0.42 3.82
CA LEU A 551 -7.19 0.80 3.03
C LEU A 551 -8.67 1.15 2.78
N GLN A 552 -9.47 0.19 2.31
CA GLN A 552 -10.90 0.38 2.05
C GLN A 552 -11.67 0.77 3.31
N GLU A 553 -11.39 0.10 4.43
CA GLU A 553 -12.05 0.40 5.71
C GLU A 553 -11.71 1.83 6.19
N ARG A 554 -10.44 2.24 6.10
CA ARG A 554 -10.03 3.61 6.46
C ARG A 554 -10.67 4.67 5.58
N ILE A 555 -10.78 4.43 4.27
CA ILE A 555 -11.48 5.35 3.35
C ILE A 555 -12.97 5.43 3.70
N ARG A 556 -13.61 4.29 4.00
CA ARG A 556 -15.02 4.24 4.41
C ARG A 556 -15.27 5.04 5.68
N GLN A 557 -14.36 4.95 6.65
CA GLN A 557 -14.42 5.72 7.90
C GLN A 557 -14.14 7.22 7.70
N ASN A 558 -13.36 7.59 6.67
CA ASN A 558 -13.02 8.99 6.38
C ASN A 558 -14.05 9.77 5.54
N LYS A 559 -15.20 9.17 5.18
CA LYS A 559 -16.21 9.76 4.29
C LYS A 559 -16.70 11.15 4.74
N ASP A 560 -16.75 11.41 6.05
CA ASP A 560 -17.27 12.67 6.62
C ASP A 560 -16.19 13.63 7.12
N GLY A 561 -14.91 13.21 7.13
CA GLY A 561 -13.85 13.89 7.88
C GLY A 561 -12.82 14.68 7.07
N GLY A 562 -12.75 14.49 5.74
CA GLY A 562 -11.75 15.14 4.88
C GLY A 562 -10.30 14.84 5.25
N LYS A 563 -10.04 13.80 6.06
CA LYS A 563 -8.70 13.45 6.52
C LYS A 563 -7.97 12.64 5.44
N ASN A 564 -6.64 12.77 5.45
CA ASN A 564 -5.75 11.96 4.63
C ASN A 564 -5.85 10.48 5.00
N VAL A 565 -5.58 9.61 4.01
CA VAL A 565 -5.64 8.15 4.16
C VAL A 565 -4.41 7.61 4.91
N ALA A 566 -3.23 8.16 4.57
CA ALA A 566 -1.97 7.87 5.24
C ALA A 566 -1.08 9.12 5.22
N GLY A 567 -0.76 9.66 6.40
CA GLY A 567 0.07 10.85 6.52
C GLY A 567 -0.48 12.05 5.74
N SER A 568 0.25 12.51 4.72
CA SER A 568 -0.16 13.61 3.84
C SER A 568 -0.94 13.16 2.59
N MET A 569 -1.16 11.86 2.36
CA MET A 569 -1.73 11.35 1.11
C MET A 569 -3.25 11.45 1.09
N SER A 570 -3.79 12.15 0.10
CA SER A 570 -5.22 12.20 -0.14
C SER A 570 -5.74 10.89 -0.75
N VAL A 571 -7.06 10.69 -0.71
CA VAL A 571 -7.70 9.54 -1.39
C VAL A 571 -7.39 9.54 -2.89
N ALA A 572 -7.31 10.73 -3.52
CA ALA A 572 -7.00 10.87 -4.93
C ALA A 572 -5.55 10.45 -5.25
N ASP A 573 -4.60 10.82 -4.39
CA ASP A 573 -3.19 10.42 -4.55
C ASP A 573 -3.06 8.89 -4.50
N VAL A 574 -3.73 8.26 -3.54
CA VAL A 574 -3.74 6.80 -3.40
C VAL A 574 -4.41 6.14 -4.61
N ALA A 575 -5.61 6.59 -5.00
CA ALA A 575 -6.35 6.04 -6.14
C ALA A 575 -5.56 6.11 -7.45
N SER A 576 -4.80 7.19 -7.66
CA SER A 576 -3.99 7.37 -8.87
C SER A 576 -2.81 6.40 -8.97
N ARG A 577 -2.36 5.83 -7.84
CA ARG A 577 -1.21 4.93 -7.78
C ARG A 577 -1.62 3.46 -7.62
N THR A 578 -2.74 3.20 -6.96
CA THR A 578 -3.20 1.84 -6.66
C THR A 578 -4.35 1.41 -7.57
N SER A 579 -5.57 1.87 -7.29
CA SER A 579 -6.77 1.53 -8.07
C SER A 579 -7.82 2.62 -7.99
N GLN A 580 -8.45 2.94 -9.12
CA GLN A 580 -9.55 3.91 -9.20
C GLN A 580 -10.80 3.47 -8.42
N SER A 581 -10.92 2.18 -8.09
CA SER A 581 -11.94 1.66 -7.18
C SER A 581 -11.91 2.36 -5.80
N VAL A 582 -10.73 2.82 -5.35
CA VAL A 582 -10.56 3.63 -4.13
C VAL A 582 -11.37 4.93 -4.18
N ALA A 583 -11.40 5.61 -5.33
CA ALA A 583 -12.16 6.84 -5.51
C ALA A 583 -13.67 6.57 -5.70
N ASN A 584 -13.99 5.44 -6.34
CA ASN A 584 -15.36 5.09 -6.75
C ASN A 584 -16.16 4.31 -5.70
N GLY A 585 -15.52 3.72 -4.67
CA GLY A 585 -16.15 3.07 -3.51
C GLY A 585 -16.98 3.99 -2.60
N SER A 586 -17.23 5.23 -3.03
CA SER A 586 -18.15 6.17 -2.42
C SER A 586 -19.63 5.78 -2.61
N GLY A 587 -19.96 4.97 -3.62
CA GLY A 587 -21.32 4.45 -3.89
C GLY A 587 -21.72 3.23 -3.06
N ARG A 588 -23.01 3.10 -2.72
CA ARG A 588 -23.58 2.07 -1.83
C ARG A 588 -23.24 0.62 -2.24
N GLY A 589 -22.71 -0.15 -1.29
CA GLY A 589 -23.12 -1.54 -1.03
C GLY A 589 -22.40 -2.68 -1.76
N GLU A 590 -21.69 -2.43 -2.86
CA GLU A 590 -20.85 -3.45 -3.50
C GLU A 590 -19.38 -3.08 -3.27
N ALA A 591 -18.60 -4.00 -2.69
CA ALA A 591 -17.16 -3.87 -2.61
C ALA A 591 -16.65 -3.66 -4.03
N SER A 592 -16.13 -2.47 -4.34
CA SER A 592 -15.59 -2.21 -5.67
C SER A 592 -14.46 -3.20 -5.91
N GLU A 593 -14.63 -4.04 -6.92
CA GLU A 593 -13.65 -5.04 -7.34
C GLU A 593 -12.37 -4.31 -7.77
N GLY A 594 -11.30 -4.48 -6.99
CA GLY A 594 -10.03 -3.82 -7.22
C GLY A 594 -8.95 -4.32 -6.26
N ALA A 595 -7.69 -4.04 -6.59
CA ALA A 595 -6.52 -4.43 -5.83
C ALA A 595 -5.46 -3.32 -5.81
N LEU A 596 -4.46 -3.47 -4.94
CA LEU A 596 -3.42 -2.45 -4.71
C LEU A 596 -2.58 -2.12 -5.95
N PHE A 597 -2.42 -3.05 -6.89
CA PHE A 597 -1.54 -2.89 -8.05
C PHE A 597 -2.28 -2.64 -9.37
N ASP A 598 -3.61 -2.47 -9.38
CA ASP A 598 -4.42 -2.44 -10.61
C ASP A 598 -3.94 -1.44 -11.66
N GLU A 599 -3.65 -0.20 -11.27
CA GLU A 599 -3.22 0.84 -12.23
C GLU A 599 -1.84 0.51 -12.80
N THR A 600 -0.93 0.08 -11.94
CA THR A 600 0.43 -0.31 -12.35
C THR A 600 0.40 -1.55 -13.26
N ALA A 601 -0.33 -2.60 -12.87
CA ALA A 601 -0.55 -3.79 -13.67
C ALA A 601 -1.21 -3.47 -15.01
N SER A 602 -2.20 -2.56 -15.02
CA SER A 602 -2.85 -2.08 -16.24
C SER A 602 -1.90 -1.33 -17.16
N ALA A 603 -0.97 -0.53 -16.63
CA ALA A 603 0.05 0.14 -17.42
C ALA A 603 0.99 -0.85 -18.12
N TYR A 604 1.42 -1.89 -17.40
CA TYR A 604 2.21 -2.99 -17.96
C TYR A 604 1.43 -3.81 -19.00
N ARG A 605 0.14 -4.09 -18.74
CA ARG A 605 -0.76 -4.74 -19.70
C ARG A 605 -0.89 -3.96 -21.01
N ARG A 606 -1.09 -2.64 -20.93
CA ARG A 606 -1.14 -1.77 -22.11
C ARG A 606 0.16 -1.86 -22.92
N LEU A 607 1.31 -1.86 -22.24
CA LEU A 607 2.62 -1.99 -22.89
C LEU A 607 2.81 -3.37 -23.53
N ARG A 608 2.41 -4.45 -22.85
CA ARG A 608 2.41 -5.82 -23.38
C ARG A 608 1.60 -5.92 -24.67
N LEU A 609 0.34 -5.50 -24.64
CA LEU A 609 -0.56 -5.55 -25.79
C LEU A 609 -0.05 -4.72 -26.98
N ARG A 610 0.50 -3.53 -26.70
CA ARG A 610 1.12 -2.69 -27.73
C ARG A 610 2.33 -3.36 -28.35
N SER A 611 3.22 -3.93 -27.53
CA SER A 611 4.42 -4.63 -28.00
C SER A 611 4.06 -5.84 -28.86
N GLU A 612 3.04 -6.62 -28.49
CA GLU A 612 2.53 -7.75 -29.27
C GLU A 612 2.02 -7.33 -30.65
N SER A 613 1.27 -6.22 -30.70
CA SER A 613 0.79 -5.65 -31.96
C SER A 613 1.96 -5.26 -32.88
N VAL A 614 3.00 -4.66 -32.32
CA VAL A 614 4.21 -4.28 -33.07
C VAL A 614 5.00 -5.51 -33.55
N ILE A 615 5.11 -6.57 -32.74
CA ILE A 615 5.70 -7.86 -33.16
C ILE A 615 4.93 -8.43 -34.36
N THR A 616 3.60 -8.48 -34.24
CA THR A 616 2.72 -9.02 -35.29
C THR A 616 2.86 -8.22 -36.59
N SER A 617 2.86 -6.89 -36.51
CA SER A 617 3.02 -5.99 -37.66
C SER A 617 4.39 -6.14 -38.33
N THR A 618 5.47 -6.22 -37.51
CA THR A 618 6.84 -6.40 -37.99
C THR A 618 6.98 -7.71 -38.76
N LEU A 619 6.59 -8.83 -38.14
CA LEU A 619 6.65 -10.16 -38.77
C LEU A 619 5.81 -10.22 -40.05
N THR A 620 4.60 -9.65 -40.02
CA THR A 620 3.73 -9.56 -41.21
C THR A 620 4.39 -8.76 -42.33
N SER A 621 5.02 -7.63 -42.02
CA SER A 621 5.74 -6.79 -43.00
C SER A 621 6.94 -7.51 -43.60
N ASN A 622 7.72 -8.22 -42.78
CA ASN A 622 8.89 -8.98 -43.21
C ASN A 622 8.47 -10.07 -44.21
N VAL A 623 7.48 -10.87 -43.85
CA VAL A 623 6.98 -11.97 -44.70
C VAL A 623 6.35 -11.44 -45.99
N ARG A 624 5.54 -10.37 -45.93
CA ARG A 624 4.96 -9.75 -47.14
C ARG A 624 6.04 -9.19 -48.07
N THR A 625 7.12 -8.65 -47.51
CA THR A 625 8.26 -8.17 -48.30
C THR A 625 8.98 -9.34 -48.97
N ALA A 626 9.17 -10.44 -48.26
CA ALA A 626 9.77 -11.66 -48.80
C ALA A 626 8.90 -12.33 -49.89
N LEU A 627 7.57 -12.22 -49.81
CA LEU A 627 6.63 -12.72 -50.82
C LEU A 627 6.54 -11.86 -52.10
N LYS A 628 7.18 -10.68 -52.14
CA LYS A 628 7.14 -9.80 -53.34
C LYS A 628 7.75 -10.45 -54.56
N THR A 629 8.82 -11.25 -54.41
CA THR A 629 9.44 -11.94 -55.54
C THR A 629 8.52 -13.04 -56.06
N TYR A 630 7.95 -13.85 -55.17
CA TYR A 630 6.99 -14.89 -55.51
C TYR A 630 5.74 -14.36 -56.23
N SER A 631 5.21 -13.21 -55.82
CA SER A 631 4.05 -12.59 -56.51
C SER A 631 4.31 -12.11 -57.94
N ARG A 632 5.58 -12.03 -58.36
CA ARG A 632 5.96 -11.67 -59.74
C ARG A 632 6.09 -12.88 -60.66
N VAL A 633 6.00 -14.11 -60.13
CA VAL A 633 6.00 -15.32 -60.95
C VAL A 633 4.79 -15.31 -61.88
N SER A 634 5.03 -15.38 -63.19
CA SER A 634 3.99 -15.30 -64.23
C SER A 634 3.91 -16.57 -65.09
N THR A 635 4.71 -17.58 -64.79
CA THR A 635 4.83 -18.82 -65.59
C THR A 635 3.74 -19.85 -65.27
N TRP A 636 2.77 -19.52 -64.41
CA TRP A 636 1.71 -20.42 -63.90
C TRP A 636 0.88 -21.14 -64.98
N ALA A 637 0.72 -20.55 -66.17
CA ALA A 637 0.01 -21.17 -67.29
C ALA A 637 0.91 -22.10 -68.14
N THR A 638 2.23 -21.96 -68.02
CA THR A 638 3.24 -22.59 -68.91
C THR A 638 4.13 -23.62 -68.20
N ILE A 639 3.94 -23.84 -66.89
CA ILE A 639 4.66 -24.87 -66.14
C ILE A 639 4.35 -26.24 -66.75
N SER A 640 5.41 -26.99 -67.06
CA SER A 640 5.31 -28.37 -67.55
C SER A 640 5.17 -29.34 -66.39
N ALA A 641 4.40 -30.42 -66.59
CA ALA A 641 4.22 -31.45 -65.58
C ALA A 641 5.56 -32.15 -65.28
N THR A 642 5.97 -32.15 -64.01
CA THR A 642 7.15 -32.87 -63.53
C THR A 642 6.74 -34.18 -62.87
N LEU A 643 7.56 -35.22 -63.02
CA LEU A 643 7.31 -36.55 -62.42
C LEU A 643 7.71 -36.66 -60.93
N ALA A 644 8.19 -35.56 -60.32
CA ALA A 644 8.56 -35.54 -58.91
C ALA A 644 7.32 -35.55 -58.01
N SER A 645 7.31 -36.41 -56.99
CA SER A 645 6.28 -36.45 -55.95
C SER A 645 6.92 -36.75 -54.58
N PRO A 646 6.80 -35.85 -53.58
CA PRO A 646 6.16 -34.54 -53.64
C PRO A 646 6.92 -33.54 -54.54
N LEU A 647 6.19 -32.55 -55.08
CA LEU A 647 6.80 -31.49 -55.89
C LEU A 647 7.68 -30.58 -55.01
N PRO A 648 8.85 -30.13 -55.47
CA PRO A 648 9.64 -29.14 -54.75
C PRO A 648 8.97 -27.76 -54.81
N PRO A 649 9.17 -26.88 -53.80
CA PRO A 649 8.61 -25.54 -53.81
C PRO A 649 9.26 -24.65 -54.87
N THR A 650 8.51 -23.69 -55.40
CA THR A 650 8.99 -22.66 -56.33
C THR A 650 10.16 -21.89 -55.72
N SER A 651 11.26 -21.73 -56.46
CA SER A 651 12.48 -21.09 -55.96
C SER A 651 12.26 -19.67 -55.42
N ASP A 652 11.34 -18.91 -56.02
CA ASP A 652 10.98 -17.55 -55.61
C ASP A 652 10.20 -17.48 -54.29
N LEU A 653 9.71 -18.61 -53.77
CA LEU A 653 9.09 -18.74 -52.44
C LEU A 653 10.13 -18.91 -51.32
N ALA A 654 11.34 -19.36 -51.67
CA ALA A 654 12.40 -19.65 -50.69
C ALA A 654 12.72 -18.49 -49.74
N PRO A 655 12.73 -17.21 -50.15
CA PRO A 655 12.93 -16.09 -49.23
C PRO A 655 11.85 -16.03 -48.12
N ALA A 656 10.57 -16.22 -48.47
CA ALA A 656 9.47 -16.18 -47.52
C ALA A 656 9.49 -17.36 -46.55
N MET A 657 9.77 -18.57 -47.06
CA MET A 657 9.95 -19.76 -46.21
C MET A 657 11.12 -19.59 -45.24
N ARG A 658 12.24 -19.03 -45.70
CA ARG A 658 13.38 -18.75 -44.82
C ARG A 658 13.01 -17.76 -43.72
N THR A 659 12.38 -16.63 -44.08
CA THR A 659 11.91 -15.62 -43.10
C THR A 659 10.97 -16.25 -42.06
N LEU A 660 9.97 -17.00 -42.50
CA LEU A 660 9.03 -17.70 -41.61
C LEU A 660 9.77 -18.67 -40.67
N SER A 661 10.63 -19.52 -41.21
CA SER A 661 11.39 -20.47 -40.41
C SER A 661 12.25 -19.76 -39.35
N THR A 662 13.05 -18.77 -39.75
CA THR A 662 14.00 -18.12 -38.83
C THR A 662 13.30 -17.29 -37.76
N GLU A 663 12.30 -16.49 -38.13
CA GLU A 663 11.63 -15.58 -37.21
C GLU A 663 10.69 -16.33 -36.27
N ILE A 664 9.94 -17.33 -36.77
CA ILE A 664 9.04 -18.13 -35.93
C ILE A 664 9.84 -19.04 -34.99
N SER A 665 10.95 -19.64 -35.43
CA SER A 665 11.81 -20.44 -34.54
C SER A 665 12.45 -19.60 -33.42
N PHE A 666 12.77 -18.33 -33.69
CA PHE A 666 13.21 -17.41 -32.62
C PHE A 666 12.07 -17.12 -31.64
N LEU A 667 10.89 -16.76 -32.15
CA LEU A 667 9.73 -16.43 -31.32
C LEU A 667 9.23 -17.64 -30.53
N SER A 668 9.31 -18.86 -31.07
CA SER A 668 8.88 -20.08 -30.38
C SER A 668 9.75 -20.46 -29.19
N ARG A 669 11.02 -20.01 -29.19
CA ARG A 669 11.92 -20.14 -28.03
C ARG A 669 11.72 -19.05 -26.98
N THR A 670 11.04 -17.96 -27.32
CA THR A 670 11.03 -16.72 -26.53
C THR A 670 9.63 -16.40 -25.98
N LEU A 671 8.58 -16.71 -26.72
CA LEU A 671 7.20 -16.43 -26.35
C LEU A 671 6.50 -17.66 -25.80
N GLY A 672 5.57 -17.45 -24.88
CA GLY A 672 4.65 -18.49 -24.43
C GLY A 672 3.71 -18.96 -25.55
N ILE A 673 3.12 -20.13 -25.35
CA ILE A 673 2.31 -20.82 -26.38
C ILE A 673 1.14 -19.96 -26.86
N ALA A 674 0.42 -19.31 -25.93
CA ALA A 674 -0.76 -18.51 -26.24
C ALA A 674 -0.45 -17.25 -27.09
N PRO A 675 0.48 -16.35 -26.70
CA PRO A 675 0.82 -15.20 -27.53
C PRO A 675 1.44 -15.62 -28.87
N LEU A 676 2.30 -16.65 -28.89
CA LEU A 676 2.89 -17.16 -30.14
C LEU A 676 1.81 -17.59 -31.15
N ARG A 677 0.86 -18.43 -30.74
CA ARG A 677 -0.24 -18.87 -31.62
C ARG A 677 -1.07 -17.70 -32.13
N ARG A 678 -1.33 -16.71 -31.28
CA ARG A 678 -2.11 -15.51 -31.63
C ARG A 678 -1.42 -14.69 -32.73
N ILE A 679 -0.12 -14.43 -32.56
CA ILE A 679 0.71 -13.70 -33.52
C ILE A 679 0.77 -14.47 -34.86
N ILE A 680 1.13 -15.76 -34.83
CA ILE A 680 1.32 -16.54 -36.06
C ILE A 680 0.00 -16.72 -36.82
N ARG A 681 -1.14 -16.87 -36.13
CA ARG A 681 -2.46 -16.89 -36.80
C ARG A 681 -2.70 -15.61 -37.62
N GLN A 682 -2.40 -14.43 -37.07
CA GLN A 682 -2.58 -13.17 -37.79
C GLN A 682 -1.64 -13.06 -39.01
N VAL A 683 -0.40 -13.52 -38.87
CA VAL A 683 0.59 -13.56 -39.95
C VAL A 683 0.11 -14.48 -41.08
N LEU A 684 -0.36 -15.69 -40.76
CA LEU A 684 -0.90 -16.64 -41.74
C LEU A 684 -2.14 -16.12 -42.47
N LEU A 685 -3.06 -15.44 -41.77
CA LEU A 685 -4.20 -14.78 -42.41
C LEU A 685 -3.77 -13.65 -43.36
N SER A 686 -2.68 -12.93 -43.03
CA SER A 686 -2.09 -11.94 -43.91
C SER A 686 -1.45 -12.58 -45.15
N ILE A 687 -0.73 -13.71 -44.98
CA ILE A 687 -0.16 -14.50 -46.08
C ILE A 687 -1.28 -15.01 -47.00
N GLN A 688 -2.35 -15.60 -46.43
CA GLN A 688 -3.52 -16.06 -47.18
C GLN A 688 -4.06 -14.96 -48.09
N THR A 689 -4.28 -13.77 -47.51
CA THR A 689 -4.82 -12.62 -48.24
C THR A 689 -3.84 -12.12 -49.30
N TYR A 690 -2.54 -12.15 -49.03
CA TYR A 690 -1.51 -11.73 -49.97
C TYR A 690 -1.42 -12.68 -51.17
N ILE A 691 -1.34 -13.99 -50.95
CA ILE A 691 -1.27 -15.01 -52.01
C ILE A 691 -2.57 -15.01 -52.83
N TRP A 692 -3.72 -14.94 -52.17
CA TRP A 692 -5.01 -14.84 -52.85
C TRP A 692 -5.05 -13.67 -53.83
N ASN A 693 -4.74 -12.46 -53.36
CA ASN A 693 -4.90 -11.24 -54.16
C ASN A 693 -3.78 -11.00 -55.19
N ASN A 694 -2.59 -11.54 -54.98
CA ASN A 694 -1.42 -11.23 -55.82
C ASN A 694 -0.93 -12.41 -56.67
N VAL A 695 -1.32 -13.64 -56.34
CA VAL A 695 -0.93 -14.85 -57.08
C VAL A 695 -2.16 -15.49 -57.70
N LEU A 696 -3.08 -16.01 -56.87
CA LEU A 696 -4.24 -16.78 -57.33
C LEU A 696 -5.15 -15.95 -58.26
N MET A 697 -5.56 -14.76 -57.82
CA MET A 697 -6.51 -13.95 -58.58
C MET A 697 -5.88 -13.15 -59.74
N ARG A 698 -4.55 -13.07 -59.82
CA ARG A 698 -3.83 -12.29 -60.85
C ARG A 698 -3.31 -13.12 -62.02
N ASN A 699 -3.31 -14.44 -61.90
CA ASN A 699 -2.73 -15.33 -62.90
C ASN A 699 -3.77 -16.31 -63.45
N LYS A 700 -3.41 -16.92 -64.58
CA LYS A 700 -4.09 -18.10 -65.14
C LYS A 700 -3.21 -19.32 -64.90
N PHE A 701 -3.82 -20.48 -64.66
CA PHE A 701 -3.13 -21.70 -64.23
C PHE A 701 -3.43 -22.86 -65.18
N SER A 702 -2.40 -23.58 -65.62
CA SER A 702 -2.54 -24.93 -66.16
C SER A 702 -2.75 -25.92 -65.01
N ALA A 703 -3.16 -27.16 -65.32
CA ALA A 703 -3.21 -28.23 -64.31
C ALA A 703 -1.88 -28.37 -63.53
N ALA A 704 -0.73 -28.37 -64.22
CA ALA A 704 0.58 -28.45 -63.57
C ALA A 704 0.91 -27.20 -62.72
N GLY A 705 0.53 -26.01 -63.18
CA GLY A 705 0.69 -24.78 -62.39
C GLY A 705 -0.19 -24.73 -61.14
N ALA A 706 -1.41 -25.27 -61.22
CA ALA A 706 -2.30 -25.42 -60.07
C ALA A 706 -1.70 -26.39 -59.02
N THR A 707 -1.18 -27.54 -59.47
CA THR A 707 -0.50 -28.50 -58.58
C THR A 707 0.76 -27.90 -57.94
N GLN A 708 1.52 -27.08 -58.68
CA GLN A 708 2.68 -26.36 -58.11
C GLN A 708 2.25 -25.36 -57.01
N LEU A 709 1.20 -24.58 -57.23
CA LEU A 709 0.70 -23.62 -56.22
C LEU A 709 0.18 -24.33 -54.96
N ILE A 710 -0.49 -25.48 -55.12
CA ILE A 710 -0.88 -26.35 -53.99
C ILE A 710 0.35 -26.77 -53.20
N SER A 711 1.36 -27.30 -53.89
CA SER A 711 2.60 -27.74 -53.24
C SER A 711 3.33 -26.59 -52.53
N ASP A 712 3.36 -25.40 -53.13
CA ASP A 712 3.99 -24.21 -52.56
C ASP A 712 3.33 -23.80 -51.22
N VAL A 713 2.00 -23.83 -51.15
CA VAL A 713 1.25 -23.51 -49.92
C VAL A 713 1.41 -24.60 -48.86
N GLU A 714 1.45 -25.88 -49.25
CA GLU A 714 1.76 -26.99 -48.34
C GLU A 714 3.16 -26.85 -47.72
N HIS A 715 4.18 -26.53 -48.52
CA HIS A 715 5.53 -26.29 -48.04
C HIS A 715 5.59 -25.10 -47.07
N LEU A 716 4.86 -24.02 -47.36
CA LEU A 716 4.77 -22.87 -46.47
C LEU A 716 4.11 -23.21 -45.12
N CYS A 717 3.03 -24.00 -45.14
CA CYS A 717 2.37 -24.50 -43.92
C CYS A 717 3.32 -25.38 -43.12
N ASN A 718 3.98 -26.34 -43.78
CA ASN A 718 4.91 -27.28 -43.15
C ASN A 718 6.08 -26.54 -42.48
N VAL A 719 6.69 -25.56 -43.16
CA VAL A 719 7.76 -24.75 -42.56
C VAL A 719 7.28 -24.00 -41.32
N THR A 720 6.07 -23.47 -41.36
CA THR A 720 5.49 -22.73 -40.22
C THR A 720 5.21 -23.68 -39.04
N ASP A 721 4.58 -24.82 -39.30
CA ASP A 721 4.26 -25.82 -38.28
C ASP A 721 5.53 -26.41 -37.64
N VAL A 722 6.58 -26.66 -38.44
CA VAL A 722 7.89 -27.09 -37.91
C VAL A 722 8.53 -26.00 -37.05
N ALA A 723 8.49 -24.74 -37.48
CA ALA A 723 9.09 -23.63 -36.73
C ALA A 723 8.36 -23.31 -35.41
N LEU A 724 7.05 -23.56 -35.36
CA LEU A 724 6.22 -23.46 -34.16
C LEU A 724 6.54 -24.55 -33.12
N GLY A 725 7.11 -25.68 -33.54
CA GLY A 725 7.54 -26.76 -32.64
C GLY A 725 6.40 -27.25 -31.73
N PRO A 726 6.57 -27.34 -30.39
CA PRO A 726 5.54 -27.79 -29.45
C PRO A 726 4.26 -26.95 -29.47
N ALA A 727 4.32 -25.71 -29.97
CA ALA A 727 3.14 -24.86 -30.08
C ALA A 727 2.25 -25.24 -31.28
N ALA A 728 2.76 -26.02 -32.25
CA ALA A 728 1.99 -26.47 -33.40
C ALA A 728 0.96 -27.54 -32.99
N GLN A 729 -0.24 -27.44 -33.54
CA GLN A 729 -1.15 -28.59 -33.67
C GLN A 729 -1.01 -29.13 -35.10
N VAL A 730 -1.10 -30.44 -35.30
CA VAL A 730 -0.97 -31.04 -36.65
C VAL A 730 -1.99 -30.40 -37.61
N GLY A 731 -1.50 -29.84 -38.72
CA GLY A 731 -2.34 -29.16 -39.72
C GLY A 731 -2.91 -27.81 -39.28
N SER A 732 -2.40 -27.21 -38.20
CA SER A 732 -2.90 -25.92 -37.68
C SER A 732 -2.72 -24.78 -38.68
N SER A 733 -1.55 -24.69 -39.33
CA SER A 733 -1.31 -23.64 -40.33
C SER A 733 -2.25 -23.76 -41.52
N ALA A 734 -2.43 -24.97 -42.06
CA ALA A 734 -3.37 -25.25 -43.15
C ALA A 734 -4.82 -24.89 -42.78
N ASN A 735 -5.22 -25.15 -41.53
CA ASN A 735 -6.55 -24.76 -41.03
C ASN A 735 -6.73 -23.24 -40.92
N VAL A 736 -5.68 -22.48 -40.59
CA VAL A 736 -5.73 -21.00 -40.59
C VAL A 736 -5.83 -20.47 -42.03
N LEU A 737 -5.16 -21.12 -42.97
CA LEU A 737 -5.20 -20.84 -44.41
C LEU A 737 -6.41 -21.48 -45.12
N ARG A 738 -7.49 -21.80 -44.40
CA ARG A 738 -8.67 -22.52 -44.94
C ARG A 738 -9.21 -21.93 -46.23
N ARG A 739 -9.39 -20.61 -46.30
CA ARG A 739 -9.95 -19.95 -47.49
C ARG A 739 -9.06 -20.11 -48.72
N LEU A 740 -7.74 -20.00 -48.53
CA LEU A 740 -6.80 -20.27 -49.62
C LEU A 740 -6.86 -21.73 -50.03
N ASN A 741 -6.82 -22.65 -49.06
CA ASN A 741 -6.84 -24.09 -49.32
C ASN A 741 -8.13 -24.54 -50.03
N GLU A 742 -9.30 -24.04 -49.65
CA GLU A 742 -10.56 -24.30 -50.37
C GLU A 742 -10.51 -23.78 -51.82
N GLY A 743 -9.91 -22.60 -52.04
CA GLY A 743 -9.69 -22.09 -53.41
C GLY A 743 -8.72 -22.96 -54.20
N LEU A 744 -7.69 -23.48 -53.55
CA LEU A 744 -6.73 -24.39 -54.16
C LEU A 744 -7.33 -25.77 -54.46
N THR A 745 -8.29 -26.25 -53.65
CA THR A 745 -9.07 -27.46 -53.96
C THR A 745 -9.83 -27.29 -55.27
N LEU A 746 -10.49 -26.14 -55.49
CA LEU A 746 -11.17 -25.83 -56.76
C LEU A 746 -10.18 -25.67 -57.91
N LEU A 747 -9.06 -24.99 -57.68
CA LEU A 747 -8.02 -24.82 -58.69
C LEU A 747 -7.37 -26.16 -59.08
N GLY A 748 -7.26 -27.11 -58.15
CA GLY A 748 -6.58 -28.40 -58.33
C GLY A 748 -7.40 -29.51 -58.97
N LEU A 749 -8.66 -29.24 -59.36
CA LEU A 749 -9.54 -30.27 -59.92
C LEU A 749 -8.97 -30.91 -61.20
N SER A 750 -9.14 -32.23 -61.32
CA SER A 750 -8.60 -33.00 -62.44
C SER A 750 -9.42 -32.78 -63.72
N ILE A 751 -8.76 -32.76 -64.87
CA ILE A 751 -9.42 -32.56 -66.18
C ILE A 751 -10.17 -33.84 -66.59
N SER A 752 -9.73 -35.01 -66.12
CA SER A 752 -10.37 -36.28 -66.43
C SER A 752 -11.70 -36.39 -65.70
N ALA A 753 -12.80 -36.48 -66.44
CA ALA A 753 -14.02 -37.07 -65.91
C ALA A 753 -13.67 -38.49 -65.43
N SER A 754 -13.99 -38.84 -64.19
CA SER A 754 -14.07 -40.24 -63.80
C SER A 754 -15.20 -40.88 -64.61
N LYS A 755 -14.90 -41.31 -65.84
CA LYS A 755 -15.69 -42.37 -66.47
C LYS A 755 -15.47 -43.58 -65.58
N ALA A 756 -16.48 -43.92 -64.78
CA ALA A 756 -16.66 -45.28 -64.34
C ALA A 756 -16.72 -46.14 -65.62
N THR A 757 -15.59 -46.74 -65.97
CA THR A 757 -15.58 -47.90 -66.84
C THR A 757 -16.22 -49.02 -66.03
N ASP A 758 -17.41 -49.43 -66.44
CA ASP A 758 -17.93 -50.76 -66.16
C ASP A 758 -16.88 -51.77 -66.63
N ASP A 759 -16.05 -52.23 -65.70
CA ASP A 759 -15.32 -53.48 -65.84
C ASP A 759 -15.57 -54.29 -64.57
N GLU A 760 -16.48 -55.27 -64.71
CA GLU A 760 -16.71 -56.34 -63.75
C GLU A 760 -15.42 -57.17 -63.62
N SER A 761 -14.51 -56.80 -62.72
CA SER A 761 -13.58 -57.75 -62.08
C SER A 761 -12.65 -57.06 -61.07
N ALA A 762 -13.11 -56.92 -59.83
CA ALA A 762 -12.29 -57.10 -58.61
C ALA A 762 -13.13 -56.74 -57.38
N SER A 763 -13.87 -57.72 -56.90
CA SER A 763 -14.35 -57.76 -55.52
C SER A 763 -13.15 -57.90 -54.57
N GLN A 764 -12.89 -56.86 -53.78
CA GLN A 764 -12.44 -56.88 -52.36
C GLN A 764 -11.62 -55.63 -52.01
N ALA A 765 -12.29 -54.62 -51.43
CA ALA A 765 -11.80 -53.72 -50.38
C ALA A 765 -12.81 -52.57 -50.17
N LYS A 766 -13.97 -52.90 -49.57
CA LYS A 766 -14.80 -51.88 -48.91
C LYS A 766 -14.18 -51.66 -47.54
N ASP A 767 -13.52 -50.53 -47.36
CA ASP A 767 -13.62 -49.65 -46.18
C ASP A 767 -12.45 -48.67 -46.15
N GLN A 768 -12.69 -47.43 -46.61
CA GLN A 768 -12.41 -46.16 -45.91
C GLN A 768 -12.53 -44.96 -46.86
N ARG A 769 -13.48 -44.06 -46.53
CA ARG A 769 -13.68 -42.69 -47.05
C ARG A 769 -13.93 -42.55 -48.56
N GLY A 770 -15.19 -42.78 -48.95
CA GLY A 770 -15.73 -42.34 -50.23
C GLY A 770 -15.90 -40.82 -50.26
N ALA A 771 -15.09 -40.14 -51.08
CA ALA A 771 -15.45 -38.88 -51.70
C ALA A 771 -15.32 -39.11 -53.22
N THR A 772 -16.45 -39.06 -53.93
CA THR A 772 -16.48 -39.09 -55.40
C THR A 772 -15.60 -37.95 -55.89
N GLN A 773 -14.50 -38.26 -56.59
CA GLN A 773 -13.54 -37.25 -57.02
C GLN A 773 -14.13 -36.49 -58.22
N LEU A 774 -14.89 -35.42 -57.94
CA LEU A 774 -15.57 -34.61 -58.96
C LEU A 774 -14.52 -33.98 -59.90
N GLY A 775 -14.72 -34.14 -61.21
CA GLY A 775 -13.83 -33.59 -62.23
C GLY A 775 -14.08 -32.10 -62.49
N LEU A 776 -13.09 -31.40 -63.05
CA LEU A 776 -13.12 -29.96 -63.34
C LEU A 776 -14.39 -29.54 -64.10
N TRP A 777 -14.75 -30.28 -65.14
CA TRP A 777 -15.92 -29.98 -66.00
C TRP A 777 -17.27 -30.23 -65.32
N GLU A 778 -17.32 -31.19 -64.40
CA GLU A 778 -18.53 -31.48 -63.62
C GLU A 778 -18.78 -30.38 -62.59
N VAL A 779 -17.70 -29.94 -61.93
CA VAL A 779 -17.76 -28.81 -60.99
C VAL A 779 -18.12 -27.52 -61.70
N GLU A 780 -17.51 -27.21 -62.86
CA GLU A 780 -17.83 -26.02 -63.67
C GLU A 780 -19.34 -25.96 -63.99
N LYS A 781 -19.88 -27.01 -64.60
CA LYS A 781 -21.29 -27.04 -65.02
C LYS A 781 -22.26 -26.82 -63.86
N ARG A 782 -21.98 -27.41 -62.70
CA ARG A 782 -22.82 -27.29 -61.50
C ARG A 782 -22.67 -25.94 -60.81
N LEU A 783 -21.47 -25.35 -60.84
CA LEU A 783 -21.17 -24.06 -60.21
C LEU A 783 -21.75 -22.87 -61.00
N PHE A 784 -21.79 -22.94 -62.33
CA PHE A 784 -22.31 -21.87 -63.20
C PHE A 784 -23.80 -21.98 -63.54
N LYS A 785 -24.48 -23.08 -63.17
CA LYS A 785 -25.91 -23.30 -63.46
C LYS A 785 -26.83 -22.28 -62.77
N ASP A 786 -26.79 -22.23 -61.44
CA ASP A 786 -27.58 -21.34 -60.61
C ASP A 786 -26.96 -21.26 -59.19
N ASN A 787 -27.46 -20.35 -58.35
CA ASN A 787 -26.88 -20.14 -57.01
C ASN A 787 -27.21 -21.24 -55.99
N GLU A 788 -28.27 -22.03 -56.21
CA GLU A 788 -28.65 -23.14 -55.32
C GLU A 788 -27.73 -24.34 -55.60
N SER A 789 -27.61 -24.70 -56.87
CA SER A 789 -26.67 -25.71 -57.38
C SER A 789 -25.22 -25.42 -56.99
N ALA A 790 -24.81 -24.14 -57.00
CA ALA A 790 -23.48 -23.74 -56.55
C ALA A 790 -23.27 -23.96 -55.05
N ARG A 791 -24.28 -23.69 -54.20
CA ARG A 791 -24.18 -23.86 -52.74
C ARG A 791 -24.12 -25.34 -52.36
N ASP A 792 -24.93 -26.16 -53.00
CA ASP A 792 -24.93 -27.61 -52.77
C ASP A 792 -23.59 -28.23 -53.16
N LEU A 793 -23.02 -27.81 -54.30
CA LEU A 793 -21.72 -28.26 -54.77
C LEU A 793 -20.57 -27.85 -53.83
N LEU A 794 -20.57 -26.62 -53.33
CA LEU A 794 -19.56 -26.17 -52.36
C LEU A 794 -19.64 -26.98 -51.06
N THR A 795 -20.86 -27.31 -50.62
CA THR A 795 -21.07 -28.18 -49.46
C THR A 795 -20.54 -29.61 -49.72
N GLU A 796 -20.78 -30.16 -50.90
CA GLU A 796 -20.28 -31.49 -51.32
C GLU A 796 -18.75 -31.56 -51.37
N LEU A 797 -18.09 -30.46 -51.74
CA LEU A 797 -16.63 -30.32 -51.76
C LEU A 797 -16.01 -29.94 -50.40
N ASN A 798 -16.82 -29.85 -49.33
CA ASN A 798 -16.42 -29.34 -48.01
C ASN A 798 -15.79 -27.94 -48.05
N ILE A 799 -16.33 -27.05 -48.89
CA ILE A 799 -15.93 -25.65 -49.01
C ILE A 799 -16.91 -24.79 -48.21
N GLU A 800 -16.42 -24.23 -47.10
CA GLU A 800 -17.27 -23.50 -46.14
C GLU A 800 -17.05 -21.99 -46.20
N THR A 801 -15.88 -21.52 -46.63
CA THR A 801 -15.47 -20.11 -46.52
C THR A 801 -15.64 -19.31 -47.80
N LEU A 802 -15.72 -19.96 -48.97
CA LEU A 802 -15.89 -19.29 -50.25
C LEU A 802 -17.36 -19.08 -50.60
N SER A 803 -17.69 -17.87 -51.08
CA SER A 803 -18.97 -17.63 -51.73
C SER A 803 -19.02 -18.25 -53.13
N GLY A 804 -20.23 -18.50 -53.66
CA GLY A 804 -20.40 -19.00 -55.02
C GLY A 804 -19.75 -18.11 -56.09
N ALA A 805 -19.72 -16.79 -55.89
CA ALA A 805 -19.05 -15.86 -56.80
C ALA A 805 -17.52 -16.00 -56.75
N GLU A 806 -16.94 -16.15 -55.56
CA GLU A 806 -15.50 -16.36 -55.40
C GLU A 806 -15.07 -17.72 -55.95
N ALA A 807 -15.84 -18.77 -55.69
CA ALA A 807 -15.59 -20.09 -56.25
C ALA A 807 -15.57 -20.07 -57.78
N ARG A 808 -16.55 -19.40 -58.43
CA ARG A 808 -16.56 -19.20 -59.89
C ARG A 808 -15.32 -18.45 -60.35
N SER A 809 -14.98 -17.36 -59.66
CA SER A 809 -13.82 -16.53 -60.02
C SER A 809 -12.49 -17.28 -59.92
N VAL A 810 -12.35 -18.18 -58.95
CA VAL A 810 -11.20 -19.09 -58.79
C VAL A 810 -11.18 -20.12 -59.91
N LEU A 811 -12.32 -20.73 -60.23
CA LEU A 811 -12.42 -21.74 -61.27
C LEU A 811 -12.08 -21.16 -62.66
N GLU A 812 -12.51 -19.92 -62.94
CA GLU A 812 -12.13 -19.15 -64.13
C GLU A 812 -10.62 -18.84 -64.22
N ARG A 813 -9.84 -19.06 -63.14
CA ARG A 813 -8.38 -18.93 -63.23
C ARG A 813 -7.74 -20.13 -63.93
N ARG A 814 -8.44 -21.25 -64.13
CA ARG A 814 -7.97 -22.37 -64.94
C ARG A 814 -8.02 -22.03 -66.43
N VAL A 815 -6.90 -22.26 -67.14
CA VAL A 815 -6.77 -22.02 -68.58
C VAL A 815 -7.78 -22.85 -69.38
N GLU A 816 -8.19 -23.99 -68.83
CA GLU A 816 -9.15 -24.89 -69.47
C GLU A 816 -10.59 -24.34 -69.45
N ILE A 817 -10.92 -23.40 -68.54
CA ILE A 817 -12.28 -22.87 -68.36
C ILE A 817 -12.44 -21.48 -68.96
N GLY A 818 -11.46 -20.59 -68.75
CA GLY A 818 -11.54 -19.22 -69.24
C GLY A 818 -10.23 -18.74 -69.81
#